data_AF-A0A2H1K998-F1
#
_entry.id   AF-A0A2H1K998-F1
#
_cell.length_a   1.000
_cell.length_b   1.000
_cell.length_c   1.000
_cell.angle_alpha   90.00
_cell.angle_beta   90.00
_cell.angle_gamma   90.00
#
_symmetry.space_group_name_H-M   'P 1'
#
loop_
_entity.id
_entity.type
_entity.pdbx_description
1 polymer ?
#
loop_
_entity_poly.entity_id
_entity_poly.type
_entity_poly.pdbx_seq_one_letter_code
_entity_poly.pdbx_strand_id
1 'polypeptide(L)'
;MNADPNGIDVWEAFLDPQTDYSLPDFAAVTAETLLTAVHTATDFARAEVAAIVADDAESTFFSTTVRFESASVPMTRIASVAAAIESNHLRPELTDALAEVWELLSAAQTEILLNVDLFHRIEQVSVADLNPEDKRQQELTIDLFVRAGARLGEEERTQMATIAAELTTLENSFSRALQLDTRELAVHLSEADSLAGMNDDQIAAAANRAAERGVDGYLLPLNNFTQQLVLESLDTAQTRRHVLNNSIARGSRGGDGDTRTQVADTTALRALQANLLGYPSFSSYAVDNQTAGNPDAAADIVSSLINPAKAQLDEELGLVRDRYGLDDVAPEDVKYYLAKYRADEFGIDSDEVAKYFEFDTVLTEGVFRAATGLYGVTFAPYDGVTAWHEDVCAYEVTDVTERPLGLVLIDPYARDTKRGGAWMDQLIPASRLTGLQPVVTLSLNLAKPGHGRPTLLNPTELTTLFHEFGHVLHGLFANSTYPSTAGTAVPRDYVEFPSQLNEMWRFHPQVLPHFAKHVDTGEPMPAQLVDALIASEKFGQGFDTIEYLAAAMLDLSWHSLEAGEHITDVLSFESEVLAAAGFSPLVPPRYRSTYFGHIFASGYAAGYYSYLYSEVIAAWVSEWFESQGGLNREAGDAFREAILAPGYSVDPMSAIERFFGTRPDVAPLLRRRGLAEPVTEEDAADSVDDEQSTVDAAPTAASANDEAPKQHANHAKVEAQLREHGIDPEVRVFAEATPTAAAAAEKIGVDLGAIANSLIFSSGGDPVLIMTSGAHRVDTDYVADQLGIDSLDRADKELVREATGQVIGGVAPCGHPAPIPTYVDVTLAEHPVLWAAAGTPNSMMPLTYEQLLTITNGKEITVARDDT
;
A
#
# COMPACT_ATOMS: atom_id res chain seq x y z
N MET A 1 13.06 -14.10 -36.81
CA MET A 1 11.69 -14.43 -36.39
C MET A 1 10.96 -13.10 -36.31
N ASN A 2 9.89 -12.91 -37.09
CA ASN A 2 9.06 -11.70 -37.09
C ASN A 2 8.05 -11.79 -35.94
N ALA A 3 8.50 -11.73 -34.70
CA ALA A 3 7.63 -11.30 -33.60
C ALA A 3 7.87 -9.80 -33.43
N ASP A 4 7.52 -9.02 -34.46
CA ASP A 4 7.44 -7.58 -34.30
C ASP A 4 6.20 -7.34 -33.44
N PRO A 5 6.32 -6.87 -32.19
CA PRO A 5 5.16 -6.58 -31.35
C PRO A 5 4.26 -5.49 -31.97
N ASN A 6 4.78 -4.75 -32.95
CA ASN A 6 4.07 -3.77 -33.75
C ASN A 6 3.57 -4.33 -35.11
N GLY A 7 3.95 -5.56 -35.46
CA GLY A 7 3.77 -6.16 -36.78
C GLY A 7 2.37 -6.71 -37.05
N ILE A 8 1.37 -6.35 -36.25
CA ILE A 8 0.04 -6.88 -36.38
C ILE A 8 -0.94 -5.79 -36.83
N ASP A 9 -1.62 -6.15 -37.92
CA ASP A 9 -2.79 -5.51 -38.51
C ASP A 9 -4.06 -5.56 -37.59
N VAL A 10 -3.90 -5.82 -36.27
CA VAL A 10 -5.02 -5.80 -35.28
C VAL A 10 -5.67 -4.42 -35.24
N TRP A 11 -4.88 -3.40 -35.57
CA TRP A 11 -5.19 -2.00 -35.28
C TRP A 11 -5.67 -1.21 -36.50
N GLU A 12 -5.65 -1.75 -37.72
CA GLU A 12 -6.02 -0.99 -38.94
C GLU A 12 -7.51 -0.61 -39.02
N ALA A 13 -8.37 -1.18 -38.19
CA ALA A 13 -9.72 -0.64 -37.95
C ALA A 13 -9.84 0.11 -36.60
N PHE A 14 -9.00 -0.33 -35.65
CA PHE A 14 -8.85 -0.03 -34.22
C PHE A 14 -8.47 1.41 -33.82
N LEU A 15 -7.22 1.72 -34.17
CA LEU A 15 -6.37 2.68 -33.49
C LEU A 15 -5.29 3.13 -34.46
N ASP A 16 -5.62 3.91 -35.49
CA ASP A 16 -4.57 4.57 -36.28
C ASP A 16 -3.73 5.36 -35.25
N PRO A 17 -2.46 4.98 -34.99
CA PRO A 17 -1.68 5.58 -33.93
C PRO A 17 -1.66 7.08 -34.16
N GLN A 18 -2.28 7.82 -33.24
CA GLN A 18 -2.20 9.27 -33.30
C GLN A 18 -0.75 9.63 -33.03
N THR A 19 -0.15 10.33 -33.99
CA THR A 19 1.18 10.92 -33.89
C THR A 19 2.28 9.88 -33.67
N ASP A 20 3.49 10.32 -33.34
CA ASP A 20 4.63 9.42 -33.08
C ASP A 20 4.48 8.64 -31.74
N TYR A 21 3.47 8.97 -30.92
CA TYR A 21 3.25 8.38 -29.60
C TYR A 21 2.35 7.14 -29.57
N SER A 22 1.80 6.72 -30.71
CA SER A 22 0.92 5.54 -30.81
C SER A 22 -0.35 5.58 -29.95
N LEU A 23 -0.84 6.78 -29.61
CA LEU A 23 -2.04 6.97 -28.82
C LEU A 23 -3.29 6.54 -29.63
N PRO A 24 -4.26 5.80 -29.04
CA PRO A 24 -5.54 5.49 -29.67
C PRO A 24 -6.34 6.75 -30.06
N ASP A 25 -7.04 6.72 -31.20
CA ASP A 25 -8.07 7.72 -31.53
C ASP A 25 -9.36 7.43 -30.75
N PHE A 26 -9.56 8.15 -29.64
CA PHE A 26 -10.75 7.98 -28.81
C PHE A 26 -12.05 8.41 -29.51
N ALA A 27 -12.00 9.21 -30.58
CA ALA A 27 -13.20 9.55 -31.36
C ALA A 27 -13.72 8.36 -32.19
N ALA A 28 -12.86 7.39 -32.50
CA ALA A 28 -13.25 6.18 -33.21
C ALA A 28 -13.93 5.14 -32.30
N VAL A 29 -13.87 5.29 -30.97
CA VAL A 29 -14.36 4.30 -29.98
C VAL A 29 -15.87 4.13 -30.01
N THR A 30 -16.28 2.94 -30.46
CA THR A 30 -17.67 2.42 -30.42
C THR A 30 -17.71 0.99 -29.86
N ALA A 31 -18.90 0.49 -29.56
CA ALA A 31 -19.10 -0.86 -29.02
C ALA A 31 -18.57 -1.97 -29.96
N GLU A 32 -18.91 -1.93 -31.25
CA GLU A 32 -18.49 -2.92 -32.27
C GLU A 32 -16.97 -3.10 -32.34
N THR A 33 -16.29 -2.06 -31.96
CA THR A 33 -14.99 -1.68 -32.47
C THR A 33 -13.99 -1.92 -31.32
N LEU A 34 -14.42 -1.69 -30.07
CA LEU A 34 -13.90 -2.36 -28.87
C LEU A 34 -13.98 -3.89 -28.94
N LEU A 35 -15.14 -4.45 -29.31
CA LEU A 35 -15.33 -5.91 -29.39
C LEU A 35 -14.44 -6.56 -30.46
N THR A 36 -14.32 -5.91 -31.63
CA THR A 36 -13.41 -6.36 -32.68
C THR A 36 -11.95 -6.35 -32.20
N ALA A 37 -11.54 -5.30 -31.47
CA ALA A 37 -10.18 -5.16 -30.96
C ALA A 37 -9.84 -6.25 -29.92
N VAL A 38 -10.72 -6.51 -28.94
CA VAL A 38 -10.46 -7.54 -27.92
C VAL A 38 -10.42 -8.95 -28.51
N HIS A 39 -11.29 -9.27 -29.47
CA HIS A 39 -11.22 -10.56 -30.17
C HIS A 39 -9.89 -10.72 -30.91
N THR A 40 -9.48 -9.70 -31.65
CA THR A 40 -8.24 -9.78 -32.43
C THR A 40 -7.01 -9.84 -31.53
N ALA A 41 -7.00 -9.10 -30.42
CA ALA A 41 -5.91 -9.15 -29.43
C ALA A 41 -5.80 -10.51 -28.73
N THR A 42 -6.93 -11.07 -28.30
CA THR A 42 -6.94 -12.38 -27.62
C THR A 42 -6.64 -13.54 -28.58
N ASP A 43 -7.13 -13.49 -29.81
CA ASP A 43 -6.82 -14.49 -30.85
C ASP A 43 -5.33 -14.45 -31.26
N PHE A 44 -4.75 -13.25 -31.35
CA PHE A 44 -3.31 -13.10 -31.59
C PHE A 44 -2.49 -13.72 -30.46
N ALA A 45 -2.80 -13.39 -29.20
CA ALA A 45 -2.09 -13.93 -28.05
C ALA A 45 -2.17 -15.47 -28.01
N ARG A 46 -3.36 -16.04 -28.25
CA ARG A 46 -3.55 -17.50 -28.35
C ARG A 46 -2.72 -18.11 -29.48
N ALA A 47 -2.68 -17.49 -30.65
CA ALA A 47 -1.92 -17.98 -31.80
C ALA A 47 -0.40 -17.97 -31.53
N GLU A 48 0.12 -16.90 -30.91
CA GLU A 48 1.53 -16.82 -30.53
C GLU A 48 1.88 -17.82 -29.43
N VAL A 49 1.02 -17.99 -28.43
CA VAL A 49 1.17 -19.03 -27.39
C VAL A 49 1.22 -20.42 -28.02
N ALA A 50 0.29 -20.74 -28.92
CA ALA A 50 0.29 -22.03 -29.63
C ALA A 50 1.58 -22.23 -30.44
N ALA A 51 2.12 -21.17 -31.04
CA ALA A 51 3.36 -21.23 -31.79
C ALA A 51 4.62 -21.31 -30.91
N ILE A 52 4.61 -20.77 -29.68
CA ILE A 52 5.65 -21.00 -28.67
C ILE A 52 5.62 -22.46 -28.25
N VAL A 53 4.43 -22.99 -27.93
CA VAL A 53 4.25 -24.38 -27.48
C VAL A 53 4.70 -25.39 -28.55
N ALA A 54 4.37 -25.13 -29.82
CA ALA A 54 4.70 -26.01 -30.93
C ALA A 54 6.15 -25.93 -31.43
N ASP A 55 7.00 -25.06 -30.86
CA ASP A 55 8.40 -24.94 -31.28
C ASP A 55 9.25 -26.08 -30.70
N ASP A 56 9.69 -27.01 -31.54
CA ASP A 56 10.54 -28.14 -31.11
C ASP A 56 11.98 -27.72 -30.73
N ALA A 57 12.36 -26.46 -30.97
CA ALA A 57 13.66 -25.95 -30.54
C ALA A 57 13.74 -25.82 -29.01
N GLU A 58 14.97 -25.88 -28.49
CA GLU A 58 15.26 -25.65 -27.07
C GLU A 58 14.72 -24.28 -26.63
N SER A 59 14.04 -24.26 -25.48
CA SER A 59 13.48 -23.04 -24.89
C SER A 59 14.61 -22.08 -24.51
N THR A 60 14.61 -20.90 -25.12
CA THR A 60 15.50 -19.80 -24.75
C THR A 60 14.67 -18.63 -24.25
N PHE A 61 15.30 -17.74 -23.49
CA PHE A 61 14.64 -16.54 -23.00
C PHE A 61 14.00 -15.72 -24.14
N PHE A 62 14.69 -15.59 -25.28
CA PHE A 62 14.16 -14.87 -26.44
C PHE A 62 13.05 -15.63 -27.19
N SER A 63 13.22 -16.94 -27.42
CA SER A 63 12.22 -17.73 -28.17
C SER A 63 10.94 -18.03 -27.38
N THR A 64 11.01 -17.96 -26.05
CA THR A 64 9.90 -18.28 -25.15
C THR A 64 9.43 -17.05 -24.37
N THR A 65 10.21 -16.54 -23.42
CA THR A 65 9.79 -15.50 -22.46
C THR A 65 9.55 -14.15 -23.11
N VAL A 66 10.50 -13.65 -23.92
CA VAL A 66 10.34 -12.38 -24.65
C VAL A 66 9.23 -12.49 -25.69
N ARG A 67 9.08 -13.66 -26.32
CA ARG A 67 7.99 -13.90 -27.28
C ARG A 67 6.62 -13.89 -26.59
N PHE A 68 6.51 -14.49 -25.41
CA PHE A 68 5.32 -14.44 -24.57
C PHE A 68 5.00 -12.99 -24.14
N GLU A 69 6.00 -12.25 -23.64
CA GLU A 69 5.86 -10.83 -23.31
C GLU A 69 5.34 -10.02 -24.52
N SER A 70 5.90 -10.27 -25.71
CA SER A 70 5.45 -9.60 -26.94
C SER A 70 4.02 -9.98 -27.33
N ALA A 71 3.63 -11.24 -27.08
CA ALA A 71 2.31 -11.77 -27.41
C ALA A 71 1.18 -11.16 -26.55
N SER A 72 1.49 -10.71 -25.33
CA SER A 72 0.50 -10.14 -24.40
C SER A 72 0.26 -8.64 -24.63
N VAL A 73 1.20 -7.92 -25.27
CA VAL A 73 1.11 -6.46 -25.49
C VAL A 73 -0.23 -6.01 -26.06
N PRO A 74 -0.82 -6.65 -27.10
CA PRO A 74 -2.11 -6.22 -27.63
C PRO A 74 -3.26 -6.32 -26.62
N MET A 75 -3.28 -7.37 -25.79
CA MET A 75 -4.27 -7.54 -24.73
C MET A 75 -4.13 -6.44 -23.67
N THR A 76 -2.90 -6.12 -23.26
CA THR A 76 -2.64 -5.03 -22.32
C THR A 76 -3.09 -3.68 -22.88
N ARG A 77 -2.83 -3.41 -24.18
CA ARG A 77 -3.24 -2.14 -24.80
C ARG A 77 -4.75 -1.96 -24.83
N ILE A 78 -5.52 -2.98 -25.22
CA ILE A 78 -6.99 -2.87 -25.21
C ILE A 78 -7.55 -2.76 -23.79
N ALA A 79 -6.93 -3.43 -22.80
CA ALA A 79 -7.28 -3.28 -21.40
C ALA A 79 -7.08 -1.83 -20.91
N SER A 80 -5.95 -1.19 -21.25
CA SER A 80 -5.70 0.22 -20.91
C SER A 80 -6.73 1.16 -21.54
N VAL A 81 -7.14 0.92 -22.78
CA VAL A 81 -8.20 1.71 -23.46
C VAL A 81 -9.55 1.54 -22.77
N ALA A 82 -9.94 0.28 -22.48
CA ALA A 82 -11.18 -0.02 -21.79
C ALA A 82 -11.24 0.65 -20.41
N ALA A 83 -10.17 0.52 -19.62
CA ALA A 83 -10.05 1.14 -18.30
C ALA A 83 -10.13 2.69 -18.35
N ALA A 84 -9.48 3.30 -19.35
CA ALA A 84 -9.51 4.75 -19.52
C ALA A 84 -10.92 5.26 -19.85
N ILE A 85 -11.65 4.57 -20.72
CA ILE A 85 -13.05 4.91 -21.06
C ILE A 85 -13.94 4.73 -19.83
N GLU A 86 -13.86 3.58 -19.17
CA GLU A 86 -14.69 3.26 -18.01
C GLU A 86 -14.49 4.24 -16.86
N SER A 87 -13.24 4.63 -16.60
CA SER A 87 -12.91 5.53 -15.51
C SER A 87 -13.20 6.99 -15.84
N ASN A 88 -12.94 7.44 -17.07
CA ASN A 88 -13.00 8.85 -17.42
C ASN A 88 -14.28 9.27 -18.15
N HIS A 89 -14.84 8.45 -19.02
CA HIS A 89 -15.95 8.87 -19.88
C HIS A 89 -16.81 7.69 -20.33
N LEU A 90 -17.38 6.97 -19.36
CA LEU A 90 -18.27 5.84 -19.60
C LEU A 90 -19.62 6.34 -20.13
N ARG A 91 -19.78 6.28 -21.46
CA ARG A 91 -21.06 6.58 -22.11
C ARG A 91 -21.98 5.35 -22.05
N PRO A 92 -23.30 5.52 -21.83
CA PRO A 92 -24.22 4.40 -21.65
C PRO A 92 -24.21 3.36 -22.77
N GLU A 93 -23.94 3.78 -24.01
CA GLU A 93 -23.86 2.88 -25.17
C GLU A 93 -22.64 1.96 -25.19
N LEU A 94 -21.63 2.19 -24.33
CA LEU A 94 -20.41 1.37 -24.24
C LEU A 94 -20.43 0.36 -23.08
N THR A 95 -21.36 0.49 -22.14
CA THR A 95 -21.37 -0.29 -20.89
C THR A 95 -21.35 -1.80 -21.12
N ASP A 96 -22.26 -2.32 -21.95
CA ASP A 96 -22.35 -3.76 -22.21
C ASP A 96 -21.11 -4.28 -22.97
N ALA A 97 -20.60 -3.48 -23.92
CA ALA A 97 -19.41 -3.85 -24.68
C ALA A 97 -18.15 -3.88 -23.81
N LEU A 98 -18.00 -2.96 -22.85
CA LEU A 98 -16.87 -2.95 -21.92
C LEU A 98 -16.92 -4.14 -20.97
N ALA A 99 -18.10 -4.51 -20.48
CA ALA A 99 -18.27 -5.71 -19.66
C ALA A 99 -17.84 -6.98 -20.44
N GLU A 100 -18.26 -7.10 -21.70
CA GLU A 100 -17.85 -8.22 -22.57
C GLU A 100 -16.34 -8.19 -22.90
N VAL A 101 -15.74 -7.01 -23.09
CA VAL A 101 -14.28 -6.86 -23.24
C VAL A 101 -13.54 -7.43 -22.03
N TRP A 102 -13.95 -7.06 -20.81
CA TRP A 102 -13.32 -7.56 -19.59
C TRP A 102 -13.52 -9.07 -19.39
N GLU A 103 -14.69 -9.61 -19.72
CA GLU A 103 -14.96 -11.05 -19.70
C GLU A 103 -14.01 -11.81 -20.65
N LEU A 104 -13.89 -11.34 -21.90
CA LEU A 104 -13.02 -11.96 -22.90
C LEU A 104 -11.54 -11.88 -22.53
N LEU A 105 -11.09 -10.74 -21.98
CA LEU A 105 -9.71 -10.57 -21.51
C LEU A 105 -9.39 -11.49 -20.33
N SER A 106 -10.27 -11.53 -19.32
CA SER A 106 -10.09 -12.39 -18.13
C SER A 106 -10.07 -13.87 -18.50
N ALA A 107 -10.97 -14.31 -19.39
CA ALA A 107 -11.01 -15.68 -19.88
C ALA A 107 -9.73 -16.06 -20.64
N ALA A 108 -9.28 -15.20 -21.57
CA ALA A 108 -8.05 -15.44 -22.33
C ALA A 108 -6.80 -15.46 -21.42
N GLN A 109 -6.70 -14.55 -20.47
CA GLN A 109 -5.60 -14.51 -19.51
C GLN A 109 -5.55 -15.78 -18.66
N THR A 110 -6.70 -16.21 -18.13
CA THR A 110 -6.81 -17.46 -17.33
C THR A 110 -6.41 -18.68 -18.16
N GLU A 111 -6.90 -18.78 -19.40
CA GLU A 111 -6.54 -19.86 -20.34
C GLU A 111 -5.03 -19.93 -20.57
N ILE A 112 -4.39 -18.79 -20.81
CA ILE A 112 -2.96 -18.69 -21.10
C ILE A 112 -2.11 -19.02 -19.87
N LEU A 113 -2.44 -18.46 -18.71
CA LEU A 113 -1.66 -18.66 -17.48
C LEU A 113 -1.79 -20.08 -16.90
N LEU A 114 -2.88 -20.79 -17.22
CA LEU A 114 -3.07 -22.20 -16.84
C LEU A 114 -2.57 -23.19 -17.91
N ASN A 115 -1.99 -22.71 -19.00
CA ASN A 115 -1.42 -23.56 -20.05
C ASN A 115 -0.12 -24.22 -19.58
N VAL A 116 -0.20 -25.51 -19.25
CA VAL A 116 0.93 -26.30 -18.71
C VAL A 116 2.08 -26.42 -19.70
N ASP A 117 1.80 -26.58 -20.99
CA ASP A 117 2.84 -26.74 -22.00
C ASP A 117 3.63 -25.44 -22.18
N LEU A 118 2.94 -24.29 -22.18
CA LEU A 118 3.58 -22.98 -22.19
C LEU A 118 4.42 -22.78 -20.93
N PHE A 119 3.85 -23.05 -19.75
CA PHE A 119 4.57 -22.89 -18.49
C PHE A 119 5.82 -23.78 -18.42
N HIS A 120 5.72 -25.04 -18.84
CA HIS A 120 6.84 -25.95 -18.90
C HIS A 120 7.97 -25.42 -19.79
N ARG A 121 7.63 -24.80 -20.93
CA ARG A 121 8.65 -24.15 -21.78
C ARG A 121 9.30 -22.95 -21.10
N ILE A 122 8.52 -22.11 -20.41
CA ILE A 122 9.02 -20.95 -19.66
C ILE A 122 9.95 -21.42 -18.53
N GLU A 123 9.54 -22.43 -17.76
CA GLU A 123 10.30 -22.95 -16.62
C GLU A 123 11.65 -23.57 -17.03
N GLN A 124 11.75 -24.10 -18.25
CA GLN A 124 12.98 -24.68 -18.80
C GLN A 124 14.01 -23.64 -19.28
N VAL A 125 13.66 -22.35 -19.36
CA VAL A 125 14.59 -21.31 -19.81
C VAL A 125 15.75 -21.16 -18.83
N SER A 126 16.98 -21.36 -19.31
CA SER A 126 18.19 -21.14 -18.51
C SER A 126 18.39 -19.65 -18.17
N VAL A 127 18.66 -19.36 -16.90
CA VAL A 127 18.98 -18.02 -16.39
C VAL A 127 20.47 -17.72 -16.28
N ALA A 128 21.34 -18.71 -16.58
CA ALA A 128 22.77 -18.62 -16.28
C ALA A 128 23.50 -17.51 -17.04
N ASP A 129 23.05 -17.22 -18.27
CA ASP A 129 23.68 -16.24 -19.17
C ASP A 129 22.85 -14.95 -19.33
N LEU A 130 21.78 -14.79 -18.54
CA LEU A 130 20.92 -13.62 -18.60
C LEU A 130 21.54 -12.44 -17.84
N ASN A 131 21.32 -11.23 -18.38
CA ASN A 131 21.63 -10.01 -17.63
C ASN A 131 20.64 -9.87 -16.44
N PRO A 132 20.91 -9.00 -15.46
CA PRO A 132 20.06 -8.88 -14.27
C PRO A 132 18.59 -8.59 -14.55
N GLU A 133 18.28 -7.74 -15.53
CA GLU A 133 16.89 -7.38 -15.88
C GLU A 133 16.17 -8.54 -16.59
N ASP A 134 16.84 -9.22 -17.53
CA ASP A 134 16.28 -10.40 -18.20
C ASP A 134 16.03 -11.54 -17.21
N LYS A 135 16.96 -11.74 -16.27
CA LYS A 135 16.80 -12.71 -15.19
C LYS A 135 15.59 -12.37 -14.32
N ARG A 136 15.44 -11.09 -13.93
CA ARG A 136 14.28 -10.63 -13.15
C ARG A 136 12.98 -10.84 -13.93
N GLN A 137 12.96 -10.54 -15.23
CA GLN A 137 11.78 -10.79 -16.09
C GLN A 137 11.43 -12.28 -16.13
N GLN A 138 12.43 -13.15 -16.25
CA GLN A 138 12.21 -14.59 -16.23
C GLN A 138 11.62 -15.06 -14.90
N GLU A 139 12.14 -14.58 -13.77
CA GLU A 139 11.64 -14.87 -12.42
C GLU A 139 10.18 -14.40 -12.26
N LEU A 140 9.91 -13.14 -12.59
CA LEU A 140 8.56 -12.57 -12.52
C LEU A 140 7.56 -13.29 -13.44
N THR A 141 8.01 -13.73 -14.63
CA THR A 141 7.17 -14.52 -15.53
C THR A 141 6.86 -15.88 -14.93
N ILE A 142 7.83 -16.58 -14.35
CA ILE A 142 7.58 -17.85 -13.65
C ILE A 142 6.60 -17.62 -12.49
N ASP A 143 6.83 -16.60 -11.66
CA ASP A 143 5.99 -16.28 -10.50
C ASP A 143 4.54 -15.98 -10.92
N LEU A 144 4.34 -15.26 -12.02
CA LEU A 144 3.02 -14.99 -12.59
C LEU A 144 2.24 -16.28 -12.87
N PHE A 145 2.88 -17.26 -13.52
CA PHE A 145 2.24 -18.55 -13.83
C PHE A 145 2.04 -19.41 -12.58
N VAL A 146 3.03 -19.46 -11.68
CA VAL A 146 2.94 -20.23 -10.43
C VAL A 146 1.78 -19.72 -9.58
N ARG A 147 1.66 -18.40 -9.42
CA ARG A 147 0.60 -17.74 -8.66
C ARG A 147 -0.78 -17.88 -9.31
N ALA A 148 -0.83 -18.02 -10.65
CA ALA A 148 -2.06 -18.35 -11.35
C ALA A 148 -2.47 -19.84 -11.19
N GLY A 149 -1.57 -20.70 -10.73
CA GLY A 149 -1.84 -22.13 -10.51
C GLY A 149 -1.30 -23.06 -11.60
N ALA A 150 -0.35 -22.63 -12.44
CA ALA A 150 0.20 -23.46 -13.51
C ALA A 150 0.84 -24.78 -13.03
N ARG A 151 1.35 -24.81 -11.78
CA ARG A 151 1.94 -26.01 -11.14
C ARG A 151 0.92 -26.97 -10.52
N LEU A 152 -0.35 -26.60 -10.43
CA LEU A 152 -1.40 -27.43 -9.85
C LEU A 152 -1.68 -28.65 -10.74
N GLY A 153 -2.30 -29.70 -10.18
CA GLY A 153 -2.82 -30.82 -10.95
C GLY A 153 -3.98 -30.41 -11.87
N GLU A 154 -4.37 -31.27 -12.82
CA GLU A 154 -5.45 -30.95 -13.78
C GLU A 154 -6.80 -30.63 -13.10
N GLU A 155 -7.15 -31.39 -12.06
CA GLU A 155 -8.38 -31.18 -11.28
C GLU A 155 -8.34 -29.84 -10.52
N GLU A 156 -7.24 -29.56 -9.84
CA GLU A 156 -7.02 -28.32 -9.07
C GLU A 156 -6.95 -27.09 -9.99
N ARG A 157 -6.38 -27.20 -11.20
CA ARG A 157 -6.42 -26.11 -12.21
C ARG A 157 -7.84 -25.83 -12.68
N THR A 158 -8.66 -26.87 -12.84
CA THR A 158 -10.08 -26.70 -13.20
C THR A 158 -10.85 -25.98 -12.08
N GLN A 159 -10.55 -26.33 -10.83
CA GLN A 159 -11.08 -25.62 -9.66
C GLN A 159 -10.60 -24.17 -9.63
N MET A 160 -9.31 -23.91 -9.86
CA MET A 160 -8.73 -22.56 -9.93
C MET A 160 -9.40 -21.68 -10.98
N ALA A 161 -9.62 -22.21 -12.19
CA ALA A 161 -10.34 -21.50 -13.25
C ALA A 161 -11.79 -21.16 -12.87
N THR A 162 -12.47 -22.09 -12.17
CA THR A 162 -13.83 -21.86 -11.67
C THR A 162 -13.85 -20.77 -10.61
N ILE A 163 -12.92 -20.81 -9.65
CA ILE A 163 -12.78 -19.80 -8.61
C ILE A 163 -12.51 -18.42 -9.21
N ALA A 164 -11.58 -18.31 -10.17
CA ALA A 164 -11.26 -17.05 -10.83
C ALA A 164 -12.48 -16.43 -11.55
N ALA A 165 -13.28 -17.24 -12.23
CA ALA A 165 -14.49 -16.80 -12.91
C ALA A 165 -15.58 -16.32 -11.92
N GLU A 166 -15.77 -17.04 -10.81
CA GLU A 166 -16.73 -16.66 -9.77
C GLU A 166 -16.30 -15.39 -9.03
N LEU A 167 -15.01 -15.25 -8.70
CA LEU A 167 -14.47 -14.02 -8.11
C LEU A 167 -14.71 -12.81 -9.03
N THR A 168 -14.44 -12.94 -10.34
CA THR A 168 -14.71 -11.89 -11.32
C THR A 168 -16.21 -11.50 -11.33
N THR A 169 -17.09 -12.51 -11.25
CA THR A 169 -18.55 -12.28 -11.20
C THR A 169 -18.97 -11.54 -9.93
N LEU A 170 -18.42 -11.94 -8.78
CA LEU A 170 -18.71 -11.34 -7.49
C LEU A 170 -18.23 -9.88 -7.42
N GLU A 171 -17.01 -9.58 -7.87
CA GLU A 171 -16.44 -8.21 -7.90
C GLU A 171 -17.30 -7.26 -8.76
N ASN A 172 -17.73 -7.70 -9.93
CA ASN A 172 -18.64 -6.96 -10.80
C ASN A 172 -20.01 -6.74 -10.14
N SER A 173 -20.55 -7.76 -9.49
CA SER A 173 -21.85 -7.68 -8.81
C SER A 173 -21.80 -6.76 -7.58
N PHE A 174 -20.71 -6.79 -6.81
CA PHE A 174 -20.45 -5.90 -5.68
C PHE A 174 -20.43 -4.44 -6.14
N SER A 175 -19.66 -4.15 -7.20
CA SER A 175 -19.53 -2.80 -7.76
C SER A 175 -20.88 -2.23 -8.19
N ARG A 176 -21.68 -3.03 -8.90
CA ARG A 176 -23.00 -2.63 -9.38
C ARG A 176 -23.98 -2.38 -8.23
N ALA A 177 -24.05 -3.32 -7.27
CA ALA A 177 -24.93 -3.19 -6.10
C ALA A 177 -24.56 -1.96 -5.27
N LEU A 178 -23.26 -1.74 -5.01
CA LEU A 178 -22.77 -0.58 -4.27
C LEU A 178 -23.08 0.74 -4.98
N GLN A 179 -22.89 0.82 -6.31
CA GLN A 179 -23.20 2.02 -7.08
C GLN A 179 -24.70 2.35 -7.01
N LEU A 180 -25.56 1.35 -7.18
CA LEU A 180 -27.01 1.49 -7.04
C LEU A 180 -27.36 2.02 -5.64
N ASP A 181 -26.84 1.37 -4.60
CA ASP A 181 -27.16 1.68 -3.21
C ASP A 181 -26.70 3.08 -2.80
N THR A 182 -25.47 3.44 -3.17
CA THR A 182 -24.89 4.77 -2.94
C THR A 182 -25.71 5.86 -3.61
N ARG A 183 -26.19 5.60 -4.84
CA ARG A 183 -27.05 6.54 -5.56
C ARG A 183 -28.38 6.72 -4.83
N GLU A 184 -29.03 5.66 -4.39
CA GLU A 184 -30.31 5.71 -3.68
C GLU A 184 -30.21 6.36 -2.30
N LEU A 185 -29.08 6.20 -1.60
CA LEU A 185 -28.82 6.77 -0.27
C LEU A 185 -28.40 8.24 -0.27
N ALA A 186 -28.27 8.88 -1.44
CA ALA A 186 -28.04 10.32 -1.51
C ALA A 186 -29.07 11.09 -0.66
N VAL A 187 -28.60 12.04 0.14
CA VAL A 187 -29.44 12.70 1.14
C VAL A 187 -30.25 13.81 0.49
N HIS A 188 -31.57 13.62 0.49
CA HIS A 188 -32.53 14.59 0.00
C HIS A 188 -33.00 15.52 1.12
N LEU A 189 -32.95 16.83 0.89
CA LEU A 189 -33.33 17.88 1.83
C LEU A 189 -34.29 18.86 1.16
N SER A 190 -35.43 19.13 1.79
CA SER A 190 -36.46 20.01 1.21
C SER A 190 -36.22 21.50 1.46
N GLU A 191 -35.52 21.85 2.54
CA GLU A 191 -35.36 23.23 3.02
C GLU A 191 -33.89 23.66 3.02
N ALA A 192 -33.63 24.90 2.57
CA ALA A 192 -32.29 25.47 2.51
C ALA A 192 -31.62 25.59 3.89
N ASP A 193 -32.42 25.84 4.94
CA ASP A 193 -31.94 25.95 6.32
C ASP A 193 -31.23 24.67 6.80
N SER A 194 -31.53 23.51 6.19
CA SER A 194 -30.86 22.24 6.52
C SER A 194 -29.40 22.19 6.06
N LEU A 195 -28.99 23.11 5.18
CA LEU A 195 -27.65 23.25 4.62
C LEU A 195 -26.83 24.37 5.29
N ALA A 196 -27.30 24.91 6.41
CA ALA A 196 -26.58 25.97 7.13
C ALA A 196 -25.11 25.61 7.35
N GLY A 197 -24.23 26.56 7.04
CA GLY A 197 -22.77 26.43 7.10
C GLY A 197 -22.09 26.06 5.77
N MET A 198 -22.84 25.55 4.78
CA MET A 198 -22.36 25.39 3.40
C MET A 198 -22.31 26.75 2.67
N ASN A 199 -21.37 26.90 1.75
CA ASN A 199 -21.26 28.11 0.92
C ASN A 199 -22.24 28.10 -0.27
N ASP A 200 -22.42 29.25 -0.91
CA ASP A 200 -23.41 29.44 -1.99
C ASP A 200 -23.19 28.49 -3.18
N ASP A 201 -21.92 28.21 -3.54
CA ASP A 201 -21.57 27.32 -4.64
C ASP A 201 -21.92 25.85 -4.29
N GLN A 202 -21.68 25.41 -3.06
CA GLN A 202 -22.08 24.09 -2.57
C GLN A 202 -23.60 23.93 -2.54
N ILE A 203 -24.34 24.96 -2.08
CA ILE A 203 -25.81 24.95 -2.05
C ILE A 203 -26.38 24.88 -3.48
N ALA A 204 -25.83 25.69 -4.39
CA ALA A 204 -26.22 25.67 -5.80
C ALA A 204 -25.93 24.29 -6.44
N ALA A 205 -24.79 23.69 -6.14
CA ALA A 205 -24.43 22.36 -6.64
C ALA A 205 -25.35 21.26 -6.09
N ALA A 206 -25.85 21.38 -4.85
CA ALA A 206 -26.84 20.47 -4.29
C ALA A 206 -28.23 20.63 -4.95
N ALA A 207 -28.62 21.87 -5.26
CA ALA A 207 -29.88 22.17 -5.96
C ALA A 207 -29.87 21.64 -7.41
N ASN A 208 -28.76 21.83 -8.12
CA ASN A 208 -28.60 21.34 -9.50
C ASN A 208 -28.71 19.80 -9.55
N ARG A 209 -28.07 19.08 -8.62
CA ARG A 209 -28.17 17.62 -8.51
C ARG A 209 -29.59 17.14 -8.23
N ALA A 210 -30.35 17.87 -7.40
CA ALA A 210 -31.76 17.57 -7.16
C ALA A 210 -32.57 17.72 -8.47
N ALA A 211 -32.36 18.81 -9.20
CA ALA A 211 -33.01 19.07 -10.48
C ALA A 211 -32.66 18.01 -11.55
N GLU A 212 -31.39 17.58 -11.64
CA GLU A 212 -30.94 16.50 -12.53
C GLU A 212 -31.63 15.17 -12.23
N ARG A 213 -31.95 14.90 -10.96
CA ARG A 213 -32.73 13.73 -10.54
C ARG A 213 -34.25 13.94 -10.60
N GLY A 214 -34.72 15.11 -11.02
CA GLY A 214 -36.14 15.44 -11.10
C GLY A 214 -36.84 15.49 -9.75
N VAL A 215 -36.12 15.85 -8.68
CA VAL A 215 -36.67 16.01 -7.32
C VAL A 215 -36.50 17.47 -6.84
N ASP A 216 -37.50 17.97 -6.10
CA ASP A 216 -37.48 19.35 -5.56
C ASP A 216 -36.54 19.48 -4.36
N GLY A 217 -35.89 20.63 -4.16
CA GLY A 217 -35.03 20.87 -2.99
C GLY A 217 -33.55 20.66 -3.31
N TYR A 218 -32.84 19.95 -2.42
CA TYR A 218 -31.39 19.78 -2.47
C TYR A 218 -31.01 18.31 -2.32
N LEU A 219 -29.94 17.92 -3.00
CA LEU A 219 -29.45 16.56 -2.98
C LEU A 219 -27.95 16.51 -2.71
N LEU A 220 -27.58 15.90 -1.59
CA LEU A 220 -26.19 15.67 -1.21
C LEU A 220 -25.78 14.25 -1.62
N PRO A 221 -24.86 14.09 -2.59
CA PRO A 221 -24.33 12.78 -2.95
C PRO A 221 -23.41 12.24 -1.84
N LEU A 222 -23.14 10.93 -1.89
CA LEU A 222 -22.20 10.26 -0.99
C LEU A 222 -20.90 9.96 -1.73
N ASN A 223 -19.78 10.39 -1.17
CA ASN A 223 -18.42 10.00 -1.56
C ASN A 223 -18.14 8.58 -1.08
N ASN A 224 -17.18 7.88 -1.70
CA ASN A 224 -16.91 6.45 -1.44
C ASN A 224 -16.47 6.11 0.01
N PHE A 225 -15.90 7.05 0.77
CA PHE A 225 -15.48 6.85 2.16
C PHE A 225 -16.60 7.16 3.18
N THR A 226 -16.42 6.73 4.43
CA THR A 226 -17.42 6.85 5.50
C THR A 226 -17.73 8.29 5.87
N GLN A 227 -16.71 9.10 6.10
CA GLN A 227 -16.85 10.49 6.51
C GLN A 227 -17.14 11.38 5.31
N GLN A 228 -18.34 11.91 5.20
CA GLN A 228 -18.69 12.71 4.02
C GLN A 228 -18.10 14.12 4.14
N LEU A 229 -17.52 14.66 3.06
CA LEU A 229 -16.88 16.00 3.06
C LEU A 229 -17.80 17.10 3.61
N VAL A 230 -19.11 17.02 3.31
CA VAL A 230 -20.13 17.97 3.79
C VAL A 230 -20.27 18.01 5.31
N LEU A 231 -19.81 16.99 6.04
CA LEU A 231 -19.89 16.95 7.51
C LEU A 231 -19.06 18.07 8.16
N GLU A 232 -18.00 18.53 7.51
CA GLU A 232 -17.13 19.60 8.02
C GLU A 232 -17.81 20.97 8.02
N SER A 233 -18.73 21.21 7.07
CA SER A 233 -19.39 22.52 6.87
C SER A 233 -20.83 22.58 7.39
N LEU A 234 -21.51 21.45 7.57
CA LEU A 234 -22.92 21.44 7.98
C LEU A 234 -23.07 21.81 9.47
N ASP A 235 -23.66 22.95 9.79
CA ASP A 235 -23.90 23.40 11.17
C ASP A 235 -24.96 22.58 11.91
N THR A 236 -25.91 22.00 11.17
CA THR A 236 -27.04 21.27 11.77
C THR A 236 -26.67 19.82 12.08
N ALA A 237 -26.54 19.49 13.37
CA ALA A 237 -26.22 18.14 13.86
C ALA A 237 -27.18 17.06 13.33
N GLN A 238 -28.47 17.38 13.19
CA GLN A 238 -29.45 16.46 12.61
C GLN A 238 -29.14 16.12 11.14
N THR A 239 -28.74 17.11 10.35
CA THR A 239 -28.33 16.89 8.95
C THR A 239 -27.05 16.08 8.89
N ARG A 240 -26.04 16.40 9.74
CA ARG A 240 -24.80 15.61 9.85
C ARG A 240 -25.10 14.14 10.17
N ARG A 241 -25.97 13.87 11.14
CA ARG A 241 -26.40 12.52 11.51
C ARG A 241 -27.07 11.80 10.35
N HIS A 242 -27.95 12.47 9.60
CA HIS A 242 -28.61 11.88 8.43
C HIS A 242 -27.59 11.49 7.35
N VAL A 243 -26.64 12.38 7.06
CA VAL A 243 -25.55 12.12 6.09
C VAL A 243 -24.69 10.94 6.53
N LEU A 244 -24.20 10.93 7.77
CA LEU A 244 -23.34 9.84 8.26
C LEU A 244 -24.09 8.50 8.30
N ASN A 245 -25.35 8.49 8.74
CA ASN A 245 -26.16 7.28 8.77
C ASN A 245 -26.36 6.69 7.38
N ASN A 246 -26.69 7.50 6.38
CA ASN A 246 -26.84 7.04 5.00
C ASN A 246 -25.50 6.55 4.42
N SER A 247 -24.40 7.24 4.72
CA SER A 247 -23.05 6.81 4.34
C SER A 247 -22.70 5.42 4.88
N ILE A 248 -22.96 5.19 6.17
CA ILE A 248 -22.67 3.93 6.88
C ILE A 248 -23.62 2.78 6.47
N ALA A 249 -24.83 3.09 6.02
CA ALA A 249 -25.83 2.09 5.64
C ALA A 249 -25.59 1.43 4.28
N ARG A 250 -24.68 1.99 3.45
CA ARG A 250 -24.39 1.47 2.12
C ARG A 250 -24.07 -0.02 2.12
N GLY A 251 -24.63 -0.75 1.17
CA GLY A 251 -24.41 -2.18 1.00
C GLY A 251 -25.03 -3.08 2.07
N SER A 252 -25.81 -2.54 3.03
CA SER A 252 -26.22 -3.29 4.22
C SER A 252 -27.71 -3.19 4.60
N ARG A 253 -28.52 -2.52 3.78
CA ARG A 253 -29.96 -2.28 4.06
C ARG A 253 -30.93 -3.28 3.42
N GLY A 254 -30.43 -4.34 2.79
CA GLY A 254 -31.23 -5.30 2.01
C GLY A 254 -31.59 -4.81 0.61
N GLY A 255 -32.21 -5.69 -0.18
CA GLY A 255 -32.59 -5.41 -1.57
C GLY A 255 -31.44 -5.52 -2.56
N ASP A 256 -31.62 -4.94 -3.76
CA ASP A 256 -30.68 -5.05 -4.88
C ASP A 256 -29.34 -4.33 -4.64
N GLY A 257 -29.27 -3.46 -3.62
CA GLY A 257 -28.08 -2.74 -3.21
C GLY A 257 -27.28 -3.41 -2.09
N ASP A 258 -27.69 -4.59 -1.59
CA ASP A 258 -26.98 -5.29 -0.52
C ASP A 258 -25.74 -6.02 -1.06
N THR A 259 -24.62 -5.89 -0.38
CA THR A 259 -23.32 -6.45 -0.79
C THR A 259 -22.80 -7.51 0.18
N ARG A 260 -23.53 -7.84 1.25
CA ARG A 260 -23.04 -8.74 2.30
C ARG A 260 -22.78 -10.15 1.78
N THR A 261 -23.63 -10.65 0.90
CA THR A 261 -23.41 -11.96 0.25
C THR A 261 -22.12 -11.95 -0.56
N GLN A 262 -21.88 -10.89 -1.33
CA GLN A 262 -20.67 -10.74 -2.14
C GLN A 262 -19.42 -10.70 -1.26
N VAL A 263 -19.45 -9.97 -0.14
CA VAL A 263 -18.34 -9.95 0.84
C VAL A 263 -18.06 -11.36 1.36
N ALA A 264 -19.09 -12.05 1.85
CA ALA A 264 -18.96 -13.38 2.43
C ALA A 264 -18.42 -14.41 1.41
N ASP A 265 -19.02 -14.46 0.22
CA ASP A 265 -18.63 -15.41 -0.83
C ASP A 265 -17.24 -15.09 -1.40
N THR A 266 -16.88 -13.81 -1.58
CA THR A 266 -15.56 -13.40 -2.09
C THR A 266 -14.45 -13.82 -1.14
N THR A 267 -14.61 -13.57 0.17
CA THR A 267 -13.60 -13.92 1.16
C THR A 267 -13.43 -15.44 1.32
N ALA A 268 -14.52 -16.20 1.28
CA ALA A 268 -14.46 -17.67 1.28
C ALA A 268 -13.74 -18.22 0.03
N LEU A 269 -14.05 -17.70 -1.17
CA LEU A 269 -13.39 -18.12 -2.40
C LEU A 269 -11.90 -17.74 -2.43
N ARG A 270 -11.54 -16.57 -1.90
CA ARG A 270 -10.14 -16.14 -1.76
C ARG A 270 -9.35 -17.04 -0.79
N ALA A 271 -9.95 -17.46 0.32
CA ALA A 271 -9.34 -18.42 1.23
C ALA A 271 -9.12 -19.80 0.54
N LEU A 272 -10.11 -20.27 -0.22
CA LEU A 272 -9.99 -21.50 -1.02
C LEU A 272 -8.91 -21.39 -2.11
N GLN A 273 -8.85 -20.25 -2.81
CA GLN A 273 -7.83 -19.96 -3.81
C GLN A 273 -6.42 -20.06 -3.22
N ALA A 274 -6.20 -19.40 -2.08
CA ALA A 274 -4.91 -19.39 -1.40
C ALA A 274 -4.50 -20.81 -0.97
N ASN A 275 -5.43 -21.58 -0.41
CA ASN A 275 -5.17 -22.95 0.00
C ASN A 275 -4.84 -23.88 -1.18
N LEU A 276 -5.51 -23.73 -2.33
CA LEU A 276 -5.15 -24.48 -3.54
C LEU A 276 -3.70 -24.20 -3.96
N LEU A 277 -3.25 -22.96 -3.78
CA LEU A 277 -1.89 -22.52 -4.09
C LEU A 277 -0.87 -22.84 -2.98
N GLY A 278 -1.30 -23.49 -1.88
CA GLY A 278 -0.44 -23.87 -0.76
C GLY A 278 -0.18 -22.77 0.28
N TYR A 279 -0.95 -21.68 0.25
CA TYR A 279 -0.88 -20.61 1.26
C TYR A 279 -1.94 -20.83 2.34
N PRO A 280 -1.65 -20.49 3.61
CA PRO A 280 -2.61 -20.69 4.71
C PRO A 280 -3.81 -19.73 4.65
N SER A 281 -3.64 -18.56 4.03
CA SER A 281 -4.67 -17.53 3.92
C SER A 281 -4.48 -16.69 2.66
N PHE A 282 -5.51 -15.96 2.23
CA PHE A 282 -5.39 -15.03 1.11
C PHE A 282 -4.39 -13.90 1.40
N SER A 283 -4.31 -13.43 2.65
CA SER A 283 -3.31 -12.44 3.05
C SER A 283 -1.89 -12.95 2.83
N SER A 284 -1.61 -14.21 3.16
CA SER A 284 -0.31 -14.83 2.90
C SER A 284 0.00 -14.89 1.41
N TYR A 285 -0.97 -15.28 0.58
CA TYR A 285 -0.84 -15.28 -0.87
C TYR A 285 -0.61 -13.86 -1.45
N ALA A 286 -1.39 -12.88 -0.99
CA ALA A 286 -1.39 -11.53 -1.53
C ALA A 286 -0.15 -10.72 -1.12
N VAL A 287 0.37 -10.93 0.09
CA VAL A 287 1.52 -10.17 0.63
C VAL A 287 2.87 -10.77 0.21
N ASP A 288 2.92 -12.05 -0.17
CA ASP A 288 4.15 -12.75 -0.60
C ASP A 288 4.91 -12.04 -1.74
N ASN A 289 4.20 -11.35 -2.64
CA ASN A 289 4.81 -10.57 -3.72
C ASN A 289 4.84 -9.05 -3.48
N GLN A 290 4.63 -8.63 -2.23
CA GLN A 290 4.69 -7.23 -1.79
C GLN A 290 6.02 -6.96 -1.07
N THR A 291 6.40 -5.68 -0.93
CA THR A 291 7.65 -5.30 -0.27
C THR A 291 7.67 -5.55 1.24
N ALA A 292 6.50 -5.62 1.89
CA ALA A 292 6.34 -6.03 3.28
C ALA A 292 6.78 -7.49 3.51
N GLY A 293 6.72 -8.34 2.48
CA GLY A 293 7.22 -9.71 2.47
C GLY A 293 6.32 -10.75 3.18
N ASN A 294 5.60 -10.38 4.24
CA ASN A 294 4.61 -11.27 4.88
C ASN A 294 3.49 -10.50 5.61
N PRO A 295 2.33 -11.14 5.89
CA PRO A 295 1.21 -10.49 6.56
C PRO A 295 1.51 -9.97 7.96
N ASP A 296 2.37 -10.64 8.74
CA ASP A 296 2.72 -10.20 10.09
C ASP A 296 3.45 -8.86 10.06
N ALA A 297 4.39 -8.68 9.13
CA ALA A 297 5.11 -7.41 8.93
C ALA A 297 4.15 -6.28 8.52
N ALA A 298 3.19 -6.55 7.64
CA ALA A 298 2.15 -5.60 7.27
C ALA A 298 1.26 -5.21 8.47
N ALA A 299 0.83 -6.21 9.26
CA ALA A 299 0.01 -6.01 10.45
C ALA A 299 0.75 -5.27 11.57
N ASP A 300 2.05 -5.53 11.75
CA ASP A 300 2.88 -4.87 12.75
C ASP A 300 3.01 -3.36 12.49
N ILE A 301 3.18 -2.96 11.22
CA ILE A 301 3.22 -1.54 10.84
C ILE A 301 1.90 -0.86 11.17
N VAL A 302 0.76 -1.45 10.75
CA VAL A 302 -0.58 -0.93 11.07
C VAL A 302 -0.78 -0.84 12.59
N SER A 303 -0.41 -1.89 13.33
CA SER A 303 -0.60 -1.96 14.78
C SER A 303 0.26 -0.96 15.56
N SER A 304 1.46 -0.66 15.06
CA SER A 304 2.41 0.25 15.73
C SER A 304 1.90 1.68 15.85
N LEU A 305 1.02 2.14 14.95
CA LEU A 305 0.45 3.49 14.98
C LEU A 305 -0.87 3.59 15.78
N ILE A 306 -1.49 2.48 16.18
CA ILE A 306 -2.82 2.49 16.83
C ILE A 306 -2.80 3.30 18.12
N ASN A 307 -1.85 3.03 19.02
CA ASN A 307 -1.80 3.71 20.32
C ASN A 307 -1.41 5.19 20.21
N PRO A 308 -0.37 5.59 19.43
CA PRO A 308 -0.09 7.00 19.17
C PRO A 308 -1.28 7.75 18.59
N ALA A 309 -1.98 7.18 17.61
CA ALA A 309 -3.13 7.83 16.98
C ALA A 309 -4.31 8.01 17.95
N LYS A 310 -4.56 7.03 18.84
CA LYS A 310 -5.57 7.14 19.92
C LYS A 310 -5.24 8.24 20.91
N ALA A 311 -3.98 8.30 21.37
CA ALA A 311 -3.54 9.36 22.26
C ALA A 311 -3.73 10.75 21.63
N GLN A 312 -3.34 10.89 20.36
CA GLN A 312 -3.53 12.12 19.59
C GLN A 312 -5.00 12.51 19.45
N LEU A 313 -5.88 11.55 19.11
CA LEU A 313 -7.31 11.83 18.99
C LEU A 313 -7.93 12.26 20.33
N ASP A 314 -7.55 11.60 21.43
CA ASP A 314 -8.06 11.94 22.77
C ASP A 314 -7.66 13.35 23.19
N GLU A 315 -6.44 13.78 22.87
CA GLU A 315 -5.95 15.14 23.07
C GLU A 315 -6.72 16.15 22.20
N GLU A 316 -6.84 15.90 20.89
CA GLU A 316 -7.56 16.75 19.95
C GLU A 316 -9.03 16.95 20.35
N LEU A 317 -9.71 15.87 20.74
CA LEU A 317 -11.09 15.94 21.23
C LEU A 317 -11.18 16.62 22.61
N GLY A 318 -10.14 16.53 23.44
CA GLY A 318 -10.03 17.31 24.68
C GLY A 318 -10.03 18.81 24.39
N LEU A 319 -9.18 19.26 23.47
CA LEU A 319 -9.09 20.66 23.04
C LEU A 319 -10.42 21.16 22.44
N VAL A 320 -11.07 20.33 21.63
CA VAL A 320 -12.41 20.61 21.07
C VAL A 320 -13.45 20.79 22.18
N ARG A 321 -13.52 19.85 23.13
CA ARG A 321 -14.49 19.92 24.25
C ARG A 321 -14.30 21.18 25.08
N ASP A 322 -13.05 21.49 25.42
CA ASP A 322 -12.72 22.67 26.23
C ASP A 322 -13.02 23.98 25.49
N ARG A 323 -12.69 24.07 24.18
CA ARG A 323 -12.93 25.28 23.38
C ARG A 323 -14.41 25.60 23.22
N TYR A 324 -15.24 24.59 22.99
CA TYR A 324 -16.65 24.75 22.66
C TYR A 324 -17.61 24.45 23.82
N GLY A 325 -17.08 24.09 25.00
CA GLY A 325 -17.87 23.78 26.19
C GLY A 325 -18.78 22.56 26.00
N LEU A 326 -18.26 21.51 25.37
CA LEU A 326 -18.99 20.29 25.05
C LEU A 326 -18.73 19.21 26.11
N ASP A 327 -19.78 18.52 26.54
CA ASP A 327 -19.64 17.36 27.44
C ASP A 327 -19.10 16.13 26.68
N ASP A 328 -19.54 15.95 25.43
CA ASP A 328 -19.15 14.83 24.55
C ASP A 328 -19.25 15.24 23.07
N VAL A 329 -18.61 14.46 22.18
CA VAL A 329 -18.65 14.64 20.73
C VAL A 329 -19.20 13.37 20.08
N ALA A 330 -20.31 13.48 19.37
CA ALA A 330 -20.91 12.33 18.68
C ALA A 330 -20.17 12.00 17.35
N PRO A 331 -20.26 10.77 16.82
CA PRO A 331 -19.54 10.37 15.60
C PRO A 331 -19.74 11.29 14.39
N GLU A 332 -20.96 11.79 14.18
CA GLU A 332 -21.29 12.73 13.09
C GLU A 332 -20.77 14.16 13.31
N ASP A 333 -20.32 14.46 14.53
CA ASP A 333 -19.87 15.79 14.94
C ASP A 333 -18.34 15.89 14.98
N VAL A 334 -17.61 14.76 14.98
CA VAL A 334 -16.15 14.75 15.11
C VAL A 334 -15.49 15.58 14.01
N LYS A 335 -15.76 15.28 12.72
CA LYS A 335 -15.19 16.04 11.59
C LYS A 335 -15.60 17.52 11.61
N TYR A 336 -16.85 17.81 11.96
CA TYR A 336 -17.33 19.19 12.10
C TYR A 336 -16.50 19.97 13.12
N TYR A 337 -16.34 19.45 14.34
CA TYR A 337 -15.63 20.17 15.39
C TYR A 337 -14.11 20.19 15.17
N LEU A 338 -13.51 19.17 14.56
CA LEU A 338 -12.11 19.20 14.18
C LEU A 338 -11.85 20.29 13.12
N ALA A 339 -12.71 20.38 12.09
CA ALA A 339 -12.62 21.42 11.07
C ALA A 339 -12.87 22.82 11.66
N LYS A 340 -13.88 22.95 12.53
CA LYS A 340 -14.19 24.20 13.23
C LYS A 340 -13.04 24.66 14.13
N TYR A 341 -12.45 23.75 14.90
CA TYR A 341 -11.29 24.05 15.75
C TYR A 341 -10.12 24.51 14.88
N ARG A 342 -9.84 23.79 13.79
CA ARG A 342 -8.76 24.14 12.86
C ARG A 342 -8.97 25.56 12.28
N ALA A 343 -10.17 25.88 11.83
CA ALA A 343 -10.49 27.21 11.32
C ALA A 343 -10.33 28.30 12.39
N ASP A 344 -10.86 28.07 13.60
CA ASP A 344 -10.85 29.05 14.68
C ASP A 344 -9.46 29.26 15.31
N GLU A 345 -8.63 28.22 15.39
CA GLU A 345 -7.31 28.27 16.02
C GLU A 345 -6.24 28.80 15.07
N PHE A 346 -6.23 28.34 13.81
CA PHE A 346 -5.24 28.73 12.83
C PHE A 346 -5.65 29.93 11.97
N GLY A 347 -6.92 30.36 12.07
CA GLY A 347 -7.44 31.49 11.29
C GLY A 347 -7.46 31.23 9.78
N ILE A 348 -7.67 29.97 9.38
CA ILE A 348 -7.64 29.52 7.98
C ILE A 348 -9.06 29.53 7.43
N ASP A 349 -9.31 30.41 6.46
CA ASP A 349 -10.50 30.37 5.62
C ASP A 349 -10.14 29.67 4.30
N SER A 350 -10.74 28.49 4.07
CA SER A 350 -10.45 27.69 2.88
C SER A 350 -10.82 28.39 1.58
N ASP A 351 -11.88 29.20 1.56
CA ASP A 351 -12.32 29.91 0.35
C ASP A 351 -11.37 31.07 0.02
N GLU A 352 -10.82 31.74 1.04
CA GLU A 352 -9.78 32.76 0.84
C GLU A 352 -8.43 32.13 0.46
N VAL A 353 -8.08 30.98 1.03
CA VAL A 353 -6.86 30.23 0.66
C VAL A 353 -6.93 29.75 -0.79
N ALA A 354 -8.08 29.24 -1.24
CA ALA A 354 -8.25 28.74 -2.60
C ALA A 354 -7.98 29.82 -3.67
N LYS A 355 -8.16 31.10 -3.35
CA LYS A 355 -7.84 32.22 -4.26
C LYS A 355 -6.37 32.34 -4.60
N TYR A 356 -5.48 31.63 -3.90
CA TYR A 356 -4.05 31.59 -4.23
C TYR A 356 -3.67 30.40 -5.11
N PHE A 357 -4.58 29.45 -5.34
CA PHE A 357 -4.29 28.17 -5.98
C PHE A 357 -5.14 27.99 -7.25
N GLU A 358 -4.94 28.88 -8.22
CA GLU A 358 -5.55 28.72 -9.55
C GLU A 358 -4.91 27.54 -10.30
N PHE A 359 -5.73 26.62 -10.81
CA PHE A 359 -5.31 25.32 -11.34
C PHE A 359 -4.23 25.41 -12.41
N ASP A 360 -4.39 26.26 -13.43
CA ASP A 360 -3.41 26.36 -14.53
C ASP A 360 -2.07 26.89 -14.00
N THR A 361 -2.11 27.85 -13.09
CA THR A 361 -0.94 28.41 -12.41
C THR A 361 -0.28 27.38 -11.49
N VAL A 362 -1.03 26.61 -10.71
CA VAL A 362 -0.50 25.55 -9.85
C VAL A 362 0.14 24.45 -10.69
N LEU A 363 -0.50 24.05 -11.80
CA LEU A 363 0.02 23.03 -12.69
C LEU A 363 1.35 23.47 -13.33
N THR A 364 1.40 24.68 -13.89
CA THR A 364 2.56 25.15 -14.66
C THR A 364 3.68 25.71 -13.79
N GLU A 365 3.35 26.55 -12.79
CA GLU A 365 4.33 27.22 -11.93
C GLU A 365 4.56 26.51 -10.59
N GLY A 366 3.80 25.45 -10.28
CA GLY A 366 4.02 24.59 -9.12
C GLY A 366 4.54 23.22 -9.54
N VAL A 367 3.64 22.40 -10.10
CA VAL A 367 3.89 20.98 -10.40
C VAL A 367 4.97 20.81 -11.47
N PHE A 368 4.80 21.42 -12.65
CA PHE A 368 5.79 21.35 -13.73
C PHE A 368 7.09 22.04 -13.34
N ARG A 369 7.03 23.14 -12.58
CA ARG A 369 8.21 23.81 -12.06
C ARG A 369 9.02 22.92 -11.13
N ALA A 370 8.38 22.23 -10.18
CA ALA A 370 9.05 21.29 -9.28
C ALA A 370 9.70 20.15 -10.08
N ALA A 371 8.98 19.54 -11.02
CA ALA A 371 9.51 18.50 -11.89
C ALA A 371 10.68 19.01 -12.76
N THR A 372 10.61 20.24 -13.28
CA THR A 372 11.69 20.88 -14.04
C THR A 372 12.91 21.12 -13.16
N GLY A 373 12.73 21.67 -11.96
CA GLY A 373 13.83 21.95 -11.04
C GLY A 373 14.53 20.70 -10.54
N LEU A 374 13.77 19.64 -10.29
CA LEU A 374 14.28 18.38 -9.74
C LEU A 374 14.84 17.47 -10.83
N TYR A 375 14.13 17.31 -11.96
CA TYR A 375 14.41 16.31 -13.01
C TYR A 375 14.82 16.90 -14.37
N GLY A 376 14.77 18.22 -14.54
CA GLY A 376 15.22 18.91 -15.75
C GLY A 376 14.32 18.75 -16.97
N VAL A 377 13.18 18.08 -16.81
CA VAL A 377 12.18 17.93 -17.87
C VAL A 377 11.41 19.22 -18.12
N THR A 378 10.91 19.41 -19.34
CA THR A 378 10.05 20.55 -19.69
C THR A 378 8.76 20.09 -20.34
N PHE A 379 7.71 20.91 -20.22
CA PHE A 379 6.36 20.60 -20.66
C PHE A 379 5.88 21.63 -21.67
N ALA A 380 5.28 21.17 -22.78
CA ALA A 380 4.69 22.04 -23.80
C ALA A 380 3.28 21.54 -24.17
N PRO A 381 2.27 22.41 -24.32
CA PRO A 381 0.96 22.01 -24.81
C PRO A 381 1.04 21.27 -26.15
N TYR A 382 0.23 20.23 -26.31
CA TYR A 382 0.25 19.36 -27.48
C TYR A 382 -1.15 19.14 -28.05
N ASP A 383 -1.48 19.82 -29.15
CA ASP A 383 -2.80 19.75 -29.79
C ASP A 383 -2.95 18.56 -30.76
N GLY A 384 -1.93 17.69 -30.86
CA GLY A 384 -1.87 16.61 -31.84
C GLY A 384 -2.73 15.39 -31.50
N VAL A 385 -3.47 15.39 -30.40
CA VAL A 385 -4.24 14.23 -29.91
C VAL A 385 -5.72 14.52 -29.76
N THR A 386 -6.52 13.54 -30.15
CA THR A 386 -7.96 13.43 -29.87
C THR A 386 -8.14 12.51 -28.67
N ALA A 387 -8.40 13.10 -27.50
CA ALA A 387 -8.66 12.38 -26.26
C ALA A 387 -10.13 11.94 -26.13
N TRP A 388 -10.49 11.31 -25.01
CA TRP A 388 -11.86 10.84 -24.73
C TRP A 388 -12.87 11.95 -24.42
N HIS A 389 -12.41 13.16 -24.11
CA HIS A 389 -13.26 14.30 -23.76
C HIS A 389 -12.59 15.63 -24.17
N GLU A 390 -13.39 16.65 -24.49
CA GLU A 390 -12.89 17.96 -24.97
C GLU A 390 -12.13 18.77 -23.91
N ASP A 391 -12.35 18.45 -22.63
CA ASP A 391 -11.67 19.09 -21.50
C ASP A 391 -10.27 18.50 -21.20
N VAL A 392 -9.87 17.44 -21.91
CA VAL A 392 -8.55 16.83 -21.70
C VAL A 392 -7.48 17.72 -22.33
N CYS A 393 -6.50 18.12 -21.54
CA CYS A 393 -5.33 18.86 -22.00
C CYS A 393 -4.15 17.90 -22.15
N ALA A 394 -3.44 17.97 -23.28
CA ALA A 394 -2.25 17.15 -23.51
C ALA A 394 -0.98 18.01 -23.47
N TYR A 395 0.08 17.45 -22.89
CA TYR A 395 1.39 18.06 -22.78
C TYR A 395 2.46 17.08 -23.29
N GLU A 396 3.30 17.55 -24.21
CA GLU A 396 4.55 16.87 -24.58
C GLU A 396 5.62 17.18 -23.53
N VAL A 397 6.31 16.13 -23.09
CA VAL A 397 7.40 16.21 -22.12
C VAL A 397 8.70 15.97 -22.86
N THR A 398 9.68 16.85 -22.67
CA THR A 398 11.04 16.67 -23.21
C THR A 398 12.08 16.59 -22.11
N ASP A 399 13.09 15.76 -22.31
CA ASP A 399 14.22 15.60 -21.39
C ASP A 399 15.26 16.73 -21.56
N VAL A 400 16.27 16.77 -20.68
CA VAL A 400 17.36 17.77 -20.71
C VAL A 400 18.13 17.84 -22.03
N THR A 401 18.05 16.80 -22.86
CA THR A 401 18.66 16.75 -24.19
C THR A 401 17.73 17.23 -25.31
N GLU A 402 16.59 17.85 -24.98
CA GLU A 402 15.51 18.24 -25.91
C GLU A 402 14.89 17.05 -26.67
N ARG A 403 15.11 15.82 -26.19
CA ARG A 403 14.47 14.64 -26.77
C ARG A 403 13.08 14.46 -26.17
N PRO A 404 12.05 14.16 -26.97
CA PRO A 404 10.75 13.82 -26.42
C PRO A 404 10.86 12.62 -25.49
N LEU A 405 10.24 12.73 -24.33
CA LEU A 405 10.17 11.70 -23.30
C LEU A 405 8.83 10.98 -23.36
N GLY A 406 7.72 11.68 -23.58
CA GLY A 406 6.37 11.10 -23.61
C GLY A 406 5.26 12.16 -23.61
N LEU A 407 4.01 11.71 -23.48
CA LEU A 407 2.83 12.58 -23.35
C LEU A 407 2.17 12.43 -21.97
N VAL A 408 1.65 13.55 -21.45
CA VAL A 408 0.75 13.58 -20.28
C VAL A 408 -0.62 14.10 -20.72
N LEU A 409 -1.68 13.33 -20.47
CA LEU A 409 -3.07 13.72 -20.71
C LEU A 409 -3.75 14.04 -19.39
N ILE A 410 -4.16 15.28 -19.18
CA ILE A 410 -4.74 15.77 -17.93
C ILE A 410 -6.24 16.00 -18.12
N ASP A 411 -7.06 15.34 -17.31
CA ASP A 411 -8.52 15.43 -17.32
C ASP A 411 -9.03 15.96 -15.97
N PRO A 412 -9.19 17.29 -15.82
CA PRO A 412 -9.32 17.91 -14.51
C PRO A 412 -10.73 17.84 -13.90
N TYR A 413 -11.78 17.80 -14.72
CA TYR A 413 -13.14 18.11 -14.25
C TYR A 413 -14.02 16.89 -13.97
N ALA A 414 -14.83 17.00 -12.92
CA ALA A 414 -15.89 16.04 -12.59
C ALA A 414 -17.05 16.11 -13.59
N ARG A 415 -17.67 14.95 -13.84
CA ARG A 415 -18.86 14.79 -14.71
C ARG A 415 -19.53 13.44 -14.46
N ASP A 416 -20.79 13.30 -14.83
CA ASP A 416 -21.60 12.09 -14.59
C ASP A 416 -21.04 10.80 -15.23
N THR A 417 -20.27 10.95 -16.30
CA THR A 417 -19.64 9.83 -17.04
C THR A 417 -18.26 9.47 -16.50
N LYS A 418 -17.75 10.17 -15.48
CA LYS A 418 -16.44 9.95 -14.86
C LYS A 418 -16.63 9.40 -13.44
N ARG A 419 -15.82 8.41 -13.04
CA ARG A 419 -15.83 7.92 -11.65
C ARG A 419 -15.27 8.97 -10.69
N GLY A 420 -15.67 8.92 -9.41
CA GLY A 420 -15.14 9.81 -8.38
C GLY A 420 -13.68 9.51 -7.99
N GLY A 421 -13.03 10.45 -7.30
CA GLY A 421 -11.64 10.32 -6.83
C GLY A 421 -10.63 11.03 -7.73
N ALA A 422 -9.37 10.60 -7.65
CA ALA A 422 -8.29 10.99 -8.54
C ALA A 422 -7.42 9.75 -8.82
N TRP A 423 -6.77 9.71 -9.98
CA TRP A 423 -5.91 8.61 -10.38
C TRP A 423 -5.02 8.95 -11.57
N MET A 424 -3.98 8.13 -11.75
CA MET A 424 -3.11 8.10 -12.92
C MET A 424 -3.16 6.72 -13.57
N ASP A 425 -3.20 6.68 -14.91
CA ASP A 425 -3.08 5.44 -15.69
C ASP A 425 -1.93 5.53 -16.69
N GLN A 426 -1.37 4.37 -17.03
CA GLN A 426 -0.47 4.20 -18.18
C GLN A 426 -1.29 3.70 -19.38
N LEU A 427 -1.59 4.59 -20.34
CA LEU A 427 -2.22 4.19 -21.60
C LEU A 427 -1.23 3.42 -22.47
N ILE A 428 0.02 3.89 -22.48
CA ILE A 428 1.13 3.25 -23.18
C ILE A 428 2.31 3.26 -22.20
N PRO A 429 2.77 2.10 -21.73
CA PRO A 429 3.99 2.03 -20.92
C PRO A 429 5.23 2.20 -21.80
N ALA A 430 6.26 2.86 -21.27
CA ALA A 430 7.56 2.93 -21.93
C ALA A 430 8.25 1.56 -21.94
N SER A 431 8.84 1.16 -23.05
CA SER A 431 9.59 -0.11 -23.10
C SER A 431 10.60 -0.14 -24.24
N ARG A 432 11.82 -0.64 -23.96
CA ARG A 432 12.82 -0.87 -25.01
C ARG A 432 12.42 -2.00 -25.98
N LEU A 433 11.63 -2.98 -25.51
CA LEU A 433 11.14 -4.09 -26.33
C LEU A 433 10.19 -3.60 -27.43
N THR A 434 9.24 -2.72 -27.08
CA THR A 434 8.26 -2.18 -28.04
C THR A 434 8.79 -0.95 -28.80
N GLY A 435 9.72 -0.23 -28.19
CA GLY A 435 10.23 1.06 -28.68
C GLY A 435 9.27 2.22 -28.48
N LEU A 436 8.15 2.01 -27.76
CA LEU A 436 7.13 3.01 -27.53
C LEU A 436 7.53 3.96 -26.39
N GLN A 437 7.15 5.23 -26.55
CA GLN A 437 7.25 6.24 -25.50
C GLN A 437 6.02 6.21 -24.59
N PRO A 438 6.15 6.57 -23.31
CA PRO A 438 5.06 6.57 -22.36
C PRO A 438 3.98 7.59 -22.73
N VAL A 439 2.72 7.16 -22.60
CA VAL A 439 1.56 8.05 -22.58
C VAL A 439 0.82 7.80 -21.29
N VAL A 440 0.84 8.80 -20.41
CA VAL A 440 0.29 8.72 -19.05
C VAL A 440 -0.86 9.69 -18.88
N THR A 441 -1.81 9.36 -18.02
CA THR A 441 -2.98 10.20 -17.75
C THR A 441 -2.94 10.73 -16.32
N LEU A 442 -3.59 11.87 -16.08
CA LEU A 442 -3.87 12.37 -14.75
C LEU A 442 -5.34 12.79 -14.74
N SER A 443 -6.14 12.14 -13.90
CA SER A 443 -7.57 12.37 -13.83
C SER A 443 -7.93 12.93 -12.46
N LEU A 444 -8.58 14.09 -12.44
CA LEU A 444 -9.13 14.72 -11.24
C LEU A 444 -10.66 14.83 -11.35
N ASN A 445 -11.28 15.27 -10.24
CA ASN A 445 -12.71 15.53 -10.14
C ASN A 445 -12.99 16.96 -9.63
N LEU A 446 -12.29 17.96 -10.19
CA LEU A 446 -12.51 19.36 -9.86
C LEU A 446 -13.89 19.83 -10.34
N ALA A 447 -14.50 20.75 -9.61
CA ALA A 447 -15.71 21.42 -10.09
C ALA A 447 -15.38 22.31 -11.29
N LYS A 448 -16.04 22.08 -12.44
CA LYS A 448 -15.84 22.91 -13.63
C LYS A 448 -16.40 24.32 -13.38
N PRO A 449 -15.58 25.39 -13.47
CA PRO A 449 -16.06 26.74 -13.21
C PRO A 449 -16.99 27.24 -14.32
N GLY A 450 -17.80 28.25 -14.00
CA GLY A 450 -18.59 28.97 -15.00
C GLY A 450 -17.70 29.69 -16.03
N HIS A 451 -18.24 29.97 -17.22
CA HIS A 451 -17.48 30.55 -18.33
C HIS A 451 -16.67 31.80 -17.93
N GLY A 452 -15.35 31.74 -18.13
CA GLY A 452 -14.41 32.83 -17.85
C GLY A 452 -14.03 33.00 -16.38
N ARG A 453 -14.46 32.11 -15.48
CA ARG A 453 -13.98 32.05 -14.09
C ARG A 453 -12.78 31.09 -13.98
N PRO A 454 -11.80 31.39 -13.12
CA PRO A 454 -10.68 30.50 -12.85
C PRO A 454 -11.14 29.24 -12.11
N THR A 455 -10.42 28.12 -12.31
CA THR A 455 -10.56 26.92 -11.49
C THR A 455 -9.68 27.10 -10.26
N LEU A 456 -10.28 27.20 -9.08
CA LEU A 456 -9.54 27.36 -7.82
C LEU A 456 -9.46 26.01 -7.10
N LEU A 457 -8.28 25.68 -6.58
CA LEU A 457 -8.06 24.47 -5.81
C LEU A 457 -8.14 24.80 -4.32
N ASN A 458 -8.90 24.01 -3.57
CA ASN A 458 -8.76 24.00 -2.11
C ASN A 458 -7.46 23.26 -1.71
N PRO A 459 -7.01 23.33 -0.44
CA PRO A 459 -5.78 22.67 0.01
C PRO A 459 -5.74 21.15 -0.24
N THR A 460 -6.88 20.47 -0.14
CA THR A 460 -6.96 19.03 -0.42
C THR A 460 -6.75 18.75 -1.90
N GLU A 461 -7.42 19.50 -2.78
CA GLU A 461 -7.26 19.37 -4.25
C GLU A 461 -5.84 19.74 -4.71
N LEU A 462 -5.20 20.70 -4.05
CA LEU A 462 -3.79 21.03 -4.26
C LEU A 462 -2.90 19.81 -3.97
N THR A 463 -3.07 19.18 -2.80
CA THR A 463 -2.33 17.96 -2.44
C THR A 463 -2.60 16.83 -3.44
N THR A 464 -3.87 16.60 -3.81
CA THR A 464 -4.24 15.58 -4.80
C THR A 464 -3.55 15.78 -6.14
N LEU A 465 -3.48 17.02 -6.65
CA LEU A 465 -2.80 17.30 -7.92
C LEU A 465 -1.30 16.94 -7.84
N PHE A 466 -0.60 17.29 -6.75
CA PHE A 466 0.80 16.90 -6.56
C PHE A 466 0.96 15.38 -6.39
N HIS A 467 0.05 14.73 -5.65
CA HIS A 467 0.04 13.29 -5.46
C HIS A 467 -0.02 12.55 -6.80
N GLU A 468 -1.05 12.80 -7.61
CA GLU A 468 -1.22 12.13 -8.91
C GLU A 468 -0.06 12.43 -9.86
N PHE A 469 0.52 13.63 -9.76
CA PHE A 469 1.66 13.95 -10.59
C PHE A 469 2.93 13.16 -10.21
N GLY A 470 3.05 12.67 -8.98
CA GLY A 470 4.12 11.75 -8.62
C GLY A 470 3.99 10.40 -9.33
N HIS A 471 2.78 9.88 -9.51
CA HIS A 471 2.54 8.71 -10.38
C HIS A 471 2.84 9.02 -11.85
N VAL A 472 2.46 10.20 -12.35
CA VAL A 472 2.80 10.67 -13.70
C VAL A 472 4.32 10.63 -13.91
N LEU A 473 5.10 11.15 -12.96
CA LEU A 473 6.57 11.12 -13.04
C LEU A 473 7.12 9.68 -13.01
N HIS A 474 6.55 8.80 -12.19
CA HIS A 474 6.96 7.40 -12.13
C HIS A 474 6.72 6.68 -13.48
N GLY A 475 5.58 6.93 -14.13
CA GLY A 475 5.29 6.41 -15.47
C GLY A 475 6.13 7.05 -16.58
N LEU A 476 6.32 8.38 -16.56
CA LEU A 476 7.11 9.12 -17.56
C LEU A 476 8.58 8.73 -17.56
N PHE A 477 9.16 8.46 -16.39
CA PHE A 477 10.58 8.14 -16.25
C PHE A 477 10.91 6.67 -16.48
N ALA A 478 9.91 5.82 -16.68
CA ALA A 478 10.07 4.41 -16.94
C ALA A 478 11.13 4.15 -18.04
N ASN A 479 12.12 3.33 -17.69
CA ASN A 479 13.22 2.94 -18.57
C ASN A 479 13.54 1.45 -18.40
N SER A 480 12.50 0.63 -18.46
CA SER A 480 12.57 -0.83 -18.44
C SER A 480 12.63 -1.39 -19.86
N THR A 481 13.18 -2.59 -20.02
CA THR A 481 13.14 -3.33 -21.27
C THR A 481 11.74 -3.86 -21.54
N TYR A 482 11.07 -4.40 -20.52
CA TYR A 482 9.78 -5.08 -20.66
C TYR A 482 8.62 -4.18 -20.20
N PRO A 483 7.51 -4.12 -20.97
CA PRO A 483 6.36 -3.31 -20.60
C PRO A 483 5.70 -3.77 -19.29
N SER A 484 5.72 -5.06 -18.96
CA SER A 484 5.17 -5.60 -17.71
C SER A 484 5.88 -5.15 -16.43
N THR A 485 7.06 -4.53 -16.55
CA THR A 485 7.85 -4.03 -15.41
C THR A 485 8.13 -2.53 -15.50
N ALA A 486 7.45 -1.82 -16.40
CA ALA A 486 7.67 -0.41 -16.67
C ALA A 486 6.81 0.52 -15.79
N GLY A 487 7.43 1.58 -15.28
CA GLY A 487 6.75 2.65 -14.56
C GLY A 487 6.05 2.15 -13.30
N THR A 488 4.75 2.39 -13.21
CA THR A 488 3.93 2.02 -12.04
C THR A 488 3.60 0.53 -11.93
N ALA A 489 4.18 -0.33 -12.78
CA ALA A 489 4.04 -1.78 -12.71
C ALA A 489 4.91 -2.41 -11.59
N VAL A 490 4.76 -1.91 -10.36
CA VAL A 490 5.49 -2.27 -9.14
C VAL A 490 4.51 -2.85 -8.08
N PRO A 491 5.00 -3.47 -7.00
CA PRO A 491 4.15 -3.89 -5.88
C PRO A 491 3.28 -2.75 -5.34
N ARG A 492 2.11 -3.11 -4.82
CA ARG A 492 1.08 -2.14 -4.40
C ARG A 492 1.52 -1.34 -3.19
N ASP A 493 2.25 -1.96 -2.28
CA ASP A 493 2.81 -1.33 -1.08
C ASP A 493 4.01 -0.42 -1.35
N TYR A 494 4.43 -0.33 -2.61
CA TYR A 494 5.43 0.60 -3.10
C TYR A 494 4.88 1.66 -4.06
N VAL A 495 3.81 1.37 -4.81
CA VAL A 495 3.35 2.26 -5.89
C VAL A 495 2.93 3.66 -5.40
N GLU A 496 2.41 3.75 -4.17
CA GLU A 496 1.95 5.00 -3.54
C GLU A 496 3.12 5.86 -3.01
N PHE A 497 4.34 5.31 -2.94
CA PHE A 497 5.48 6.06 -2.41
C PHE A 497 5.85 7.25 -3.30
N PRO A 498 6.07 7.09 -4.63
CA PRO A 498 6.40 8.24 -5.48
C PRO A 498 5.32 9.31 -5.55
N SER A 499 4.04 8.94 -5.45
CA SER A 499 2.92 9.90 -5.40
C SER A 499 2.93 10.70 -4.10
N GLN A 500 2.97 10.02 -2.94
CA GLN A 500 3.02 10.66 -1.63
C GLN A 500 4.29 11.50 -1.41
N LEU A 501 5.42 11.07 -1.96
CA LEU A 501 6.65 11.85 -1.93
C LEU A 501 6.48 13.19 -2.64
N ASN A 502 5.84 13.18 -3.82
CA ASN A 502 5.71 14.39 -4.64
C ASN A 502 4.83 15.46 -3.98
N GLU A 503 3.98 15.09 -3.02
CA GLU A 503 3.17 16.02 -2.23
C GLU A 503 4.01 17.05 -1.45
N MET A 504 5.26 16.72 -1.08
CA MET A 504 6.12 17.61 -0.27
C MET A 504 6.36 18.97 -0.95
N TRP A 505 6.32 19.01 -2.28
CA TRP A 505 6.63 20.21 -3.05
C TRP A 505 5.54 21.27 -3.00
N ARG A 506 4.31 20.94 -2.57
CA ARG A 506 3.17 21.87 -2.55
C ARG A 506 3.41 23.09 -1.65
N PHE A 507 4.10 22.91 -0.52
CA PHE A 507 4.43 23.99 0.41
C PHE A 507 5.92 24.26 0.54
N HIS A 508 6.73 23.60 -0.30
CA HIS A 508 8.18 23.77 -0.27
C HIS A 508 8.56 25.22 -0.61
N PRO A 509 9.43 25.89 0.17
CA PRO A 509 9.72 27.33 0.02
C PRO A 509 10.35 27.71 -1.32
N GLN A 510 10.98 26.76 -2.02
CA GLN A 510 11.52 26.96 -3.37
C GLN A 510 10.47 26.85 -4.49
N VAL A 511 9.26 26.37 -4.21
CA VAL A 511 8.21 26.10 -5.21
C VAL A 511 7.01 27.01 -4.96
N LEU A 512 6.47 27.03 -3.74
CA LEU A 512 5.24 27.73 -3.37
C LEU A 512 5.15 29.19 -3.86
N PRO A 513 6.19 30.04 -3.73
CA PRO A 513 6.11 31.45 -4.15
C PRO A 513 5.86 31.66 -5.66
N HIS A 514 6.07 30.63 -6.48
CA HIS A 514 5.89 30.73 -7.93
C HIS A 514 4.43 30.66 -8.34
N PHE A 515 3.62 29.88 -7.63
CA PHE A 515 2.21 29.66 -7.97
C PHE A 515 1.20 30.22 -6.96
N ALA A 516 1.57 30.38 -5.69
CA ALA A 516 0.67 30.85 -4.63
C ALA A 516 0.44 32.37 -4.71
N LYS A 517 -0.35 32.81 -5.69
CA LYS A 517 -0.65 34.21 -5.99
C LYS A 517 -2.15 34.41 -6.01
N HIS A 518 -2.62 35.44 -5.30
CA HIS A 518 -4.04 35.74 -5.22
C HIS A 518 -4.59 36.09 -6.61
N VAL A 519 -5.65 35.42 -7.07
CA VAL A 519 -6.19 35.59 -8.44
C VAL A 519 -6.63 37.02 -8.76
N ASP A 520 -7.17 37.76 -7.77
CA ASP A 520 -7.63 39.14 -8.01
C ASP A 520 -6.52 40.20 -7.93
N THR A 521 -5.50 40.00 -7.07
CA THR A 521 -4.51 41.06 -6.76
C THR A 521 -3.12 40.74 -7.31
N GLY A 522 -2.82 39.48 -7.61
CA GLY A 522 -1.50 38.99 -7.98
C GLY A 522 -0.50 38.96 -6.82
N GLU A 523 -0.91 39.32 -5.60
CA GLU A 523 -0.04 39.34 -4.43
C GLU A 523 0.32 37.90 -4.00
N PRO A 524 1.56 37.66 -3.54
CA PRO A 524 1.97 36.35 -3.04
C PRO A 524 1.25 36.01 -1.73
N MET A 525 1.06 34.72 -1.47
CA MET A 525 0.52 34.24 -0.20
C MET A 525 1.36 34.76 0.98
N PRO A 526 0.74 35.36 2.01
CA PRO A 526 1.45 35.81 3.21
C PRO A 526 2.14 34.64 3.92
N ALA A 527 3.39 34.83 4.36
CA ALA A 527 4.16 33.78 5.04
C ALA A 527 3.44 33.22 6.27
N GLN A 528 2.75 34.08 7.05
CA GLN A 528 1.97 33.63 8.20
C GLN A 528 0.82 32.69 7.84
N LEU A 529 0.22 32.87 6.66
CA LEU A 529 -0.84 31.97 6.19
C LEU A 529 -0.26 30.62 5.76
N VAL A 530 0.93 30.61 5.14
CA VAL A 530 1.67 29.37 4.83
C VAL A 530 2.01 28.61 6.11
N ASP A 531 2.58 29.29 7.10
CA ASP A 531 2.94 28.69 8.39
C ASP A 531 1.70 28.12 9.09
N ALA A 532 0.58 28.84 9.06
CA ALA A 532 -0.70 28.35 9.61
C ALA A 532 -1.21 27.10 8.87
N LEU A 533 -1.18 27.09 7.53
CA LEU A 533 -1.59 25.93 6.73
C LEU A 533 -0.76 24.70 7.10
N ILE A 534 0.57 24.81 7.11
CA ILE A 534 1.48 23.71 7.47
C ILE A 534 1.25 23.24 8.91
N ALA A 535 1.12 24.16 9.87
CA ALA A 535 0.89 23.82 11.26
C ALA A 535 -0.45 23.08 11.47
N SER A 536 -1.47 23.46 10.69
CA SER A 536 -2.81 22.91 10.81
C SER A 536 -2.95 21.45 10.34
N GLU A 537 -2.01 20.96 9.50
CA GLU A 537 -2.02 19.58 8.97
C GLU A 537 -1.79 18.52 10.04
N LYS A 538 -1.15 18.88 11.15
CA LYS A 538 -0.93 17.99 12.31
C LYS A 538 -2.19 17.81 13.15
N PHE A 539 -3.09 18.78 13.15
CA PHE A 539 -4.33 18.70 13.91
C PHE A 539 -5.39 17.92 13.13
N GLY A 540 -6.00 16.92 13.77
CA GLY A 540 -6.94 15.97 13.16
C GLY A 540 -6.28 14.67 12.71
N GLN A 541 -4.96 14.53 12.86
CA GLN A 541 -4.24 13.32 12.49
C GLN A 541 -4.62 12.13 13.36
N GLY A 542 -5.03 12.34 14.61
CA GLY A 542 -5.56 11.25 15.44
C GLY A 542 -6.76 10.59 14.77
N PHE A 543 -7.72 11.40 14.33
CA PHE A 543 -8.90 10.93 13.60
C PHE A 543 -8.54 10.28 12.26
N ASP A 544 -7.85 11.01 11.38
CA ASP A 544 -7.58 10.57 10.01
C ASP A 544 -6.71 9.30 10.00
N THR A 545 -5.81 9.15 10.98
CA THR A 545 -5.03 7.92 11.17
C THR A 545 -5.90 6.76 11.67
N ILE A 546 -6.77 6.97 12.66
CA ILE A 546 -7.60 5.89 13.22
C ILE A 546 -8.57 5.32 12.19
N GLU A 547 -9.29 6.15 11.43
CA GLU A 547 -10.23 5.62 10.44
C GLU A 547 -9.53 4.78 9.37
N TYR A 548 -8.30 5.17 9.01
CA TYR A 548 -7.46 4.43 8.07
C TYR A 548 -6.99 3.10 8.66
N LEU A 549 -6.41 3.10 9.86
CA LEU A 549 -5.90 1.89 10.52
C LEU A 549 -7.03 0.88 10.78
N ALA A 550 -8.23 1.35 11.12
CA ALA A 550 -9.40 0.51 11.28
C ALA A 550 -9.79 -0.20 9.99
N ALA A 551 -9.76 0.49 8.84
CA ALA A 551 -10.02 -0.12 7.53
C ALA A 551 -8.90 -1.09 7.12
N ALA A 552 -7.63 -0.76 7.35
CA ALA A 552 -6.50 -1.63 7.05
C ALA A 552 -6.53 -2.94 7.88
N MET A 553 -6.87 -2.85 9.16
CA MET A 553 -7.03 -4.01 10.03
C MET A 553 -8.20 -4.90 9.61
N LEU A 554 -9.32 -4.28 9.19
CA LEU A 554 -10.49 -4.99 8.68
C LEU A 554 -10.16 -5.77 7.40
N ASP A 555 -9.42 -5.16 6.47
CA ASP A 555 -8.92 -5.83 5.26
C ASP A 555 -8.05 -7.05 5.57
N LEU A 556 -7.01 -6.87 6.38
CA LEU A 556 -6.12 -7.97 6.77
C LEU A 556 -6.89 -9.11 7.46
N SER A 557 -7.88 -8.78 8.28
CA SER A 557 -8.69 -9.76 9.00
C SER A 557 -9.61 -10.56 8.08
N TRP A 558 -10.31 -9.91 7.15
CA TRP A 558 -11.13 -10.60 6.14
C TRP A 558 -10.33 -11.57 5.27
N HIS A 559 -9.06 -11.25 4.99
CA HIS A 559 -8.20 -12.06 4.15
C HIS A 559 -7.30 -13.03 4.93
N SER A 560 -7.42 -13.05 6.26
CA SER A 560 -6.75 -14.05 7.11
C SER A 560 -7.62 -15.27 7.38
N LEU A 561 -8.84 -15.33 6.82
CA LEU A 561 -9.70 -16.50 6.88
C LEU A 561 -9.02 -17.73 6.25
N GLU A 562 -9.20 -18.87 6.89
CA GLU A 562 -8.71 -20.17 6.42
C GLU A 562 -9.70 -20.82 5.44
N ALA A 563 -9.18 -21.72 4.61
CA ALA A 563 -10.02 -22.45 3.67
C ALA A 563 -11.10 -23.28 4.40
N GLY A 564 -12.36 -23.06 4.00
CA GLY A 564 -13.53 -23.69 4.61
C GLY A 564 -14.29 -22.77 5.57
N GLU A 565 -13.70 -21.64 5.99
CA GLU A 565 -14.43 -20.60 6.70
C GLU A 565 -15.35 -19.82 5.75
N HIS A 566 -16.57 -19.56 6.21
CA HIS A 566 -17.54 -18.75 5.48
C HIS A 566 -18.37 -17.92 6.46
N ILE A 567 -18.00 -16.66 6.61
CA ILE A 567 -18.62 -15.73 7.55
C ILE A 567 -19.79 -15.02 6.89
N THR A 568 -21.01 -15.45 7.23
CA THR A 568 -22.25 -14.89 6.65
C THR A 568 -22.80 -13.69 7.42
N ASP A 569 -22.45 -13.52 8.69
CA ASP A 569 -22.77 -12.31 9.47
C ASP A 569 -21.65 -11.26 9.35
N VAL A 570 -21.60 -10.63 8.17
CA VAL A 570 -20.57 -9.65 7.78
C VAL A 570 -20.44 -8.49 8.77
N LEU A 571 -21.57 -8.02 9.33
CA LEU A 571 -21.56 -6.86 10.21
C LEU A 571 -21.11 -7.22 11.62
N SER A 572 -21.43 -8.43 12.10
CA SER A 572 -20.92 -8.93 13.38
C SER A 572 -19.40 -9.08 13.33
N PHE A 573 -18.89 -9.76 12.29
CA PHE A 573 -17.45 -9.95 12.09
C PHE A 573 -16.69 -8.61 12.07
N GLU A 574 -17.17 -7.64 11.28
CA GLU A 574 -16.57 -6.30 11.26
C GLU A 574 -16.52 -5.67 12.65
N SER A 575 -17.63 -5.72 13.39
CA SER A 575 -17.69 -5.11 14.73
C SER A 575 -16.78 -5.80 15.74
N GLU A 576 -16.65 -7.13 15.65
CA GLU A 576 -15.79 -7.94 16.52
C GLU A 576 -14.31 -7.66 16.24
N VAL A 577 -13.89 -7.64 14.97
CA VAL A 577 -12.52 -7.32 14.56
C VAL A 577 -12.11 -5.93 15.04
N LEU A 578 -12.96 -4.93 14.80
CA LEU A 578 -12.66 -3.55 15.19
C LEU A 578 -12.60 -3.39 16.70
N ALA A 579 -13.50 -4.03 17.45
CA ALA A 579 -13.49 -4.01 18.90
C ALA A 579 -12.26 -4.72 19.48
N ALA A 580 -11.85 -5.86 18.91
CA ALA A 580 -10.66 -6.60 19.34
C ALA A 580 -9.36 -5.78 19.15
N ALA A 581 -9.26 -5.00 18.07
CA ALA A 581 -8.16 -4.05 17.85
C ALA A 581 -8.30 -2.74 18.67
N GLY A 582 -9.36 -2.64 19.48
CA GLY A 582 -9.63 -1.51 20.38
C GLY A 582 -10.09 -0.24 19.67
N PHE A 583 -10.63 -0.32 18.45
CA PHE A 583 -11.22 0.82 17.76
C PHE A 583 -12.58 1.18 18.36
N SER A 584 -12.85 2.48 18.46
CA SER A 584 -14.10 3.00 19.01
C SER A 584 -15.11 3.30 17.89
N PRO A 585 -16.42 3.03 18.07
CA PRO A 585 -17.46 3.46 17.13
C PRO A 585 -17.53 4.98 16.94
N LEU A 586 -16.87 5.77 17.79
CA LEU A 586 -16.70 7.21 17.63
C LEU A 586 -16.04 7.56 16.28
N VAL A 587 -15.07 6.75 15.86
CA VAL A 587 -14.38 6.87 14.58
C VAL A 587 -14.61 5.57 13.80
N PRO A 588 -15.67 5.49 12.98
CA PRO A 588 -15.89 4.32 12.14
C PRO A 588 -14.72 4.16 11.14
N PRO A 589 -14.45 2.93 10.64
CA PRO A 589 -13.40 2.73 9.66
C PRO A 589 -13.69 3.57 8.41
N ARG A 590 -12.61 3.98 7.72
CA ARG A 590 -12.71 4.80 6.50
C ARG A 590 -13.58 4.16 5.42
N TYR A 591 -13.60 2.83 5.39
CA TYR A 591 -14.55 2.02 4.64
C TYR A 591 -15.07 0.89 5.54
N ARG A 592 -16.38 0.65 5.54
CA ARG A 592 -16.96 -0.59 6.09
C ARG A 592 -16.99 -1.65 5.00
N SER A 593 -17.02 -2.92 5.41
CA SER A 593 -16.95 -4.10 4.55
C SER A 593 -17.90 -4.02 3.36
N THR A 594 -19.14 -3.60 3.59
CA THR A 594 -20.21 -3.56 2.58
C THR A 594 -20.05 -2.47 1.52
N TYR A 595 -19.11 -1.55 1.68
CA TYR A 595 -18.76 -0.55 0.65
C TYR A 595 -17.25 -0.40 0.48
N PHE A 596 -16.48 -1.41 0.87
CA PHE A 596 -15.03 -1.39 0.76
C PHE A 596 -14.57 -1.80 -0.65
N GLY A 597 -14.88 -0.97 -1.65
CA GLY A 597 -14.57 -1.23 -3.04
C GLY A 597 -13.08 -1.47 -3.33
N HIS A 598 -12.17 -0.92 -2.53
CA HIS A 598 -10.72 -1.17 -2.66
C HIS A 598 -10.38 -2.66 -2.58
N ILE A 599 -11.03 -3.40 -1.68
CA ILE A 599 -10.68 -4.80 -1.40
C ILE A 599 -11.64 -5.77 -2.08
N PHE A 600 -12.86 -5.37 -2.43
CA PHE A 600 -13.87 -6.24 -3.06
C PHE A 600 -14.16 -5.93 -4.53
N ALA A 601 -13.55 -4.89 -5.10
CA ALA A 601 -13.78 -4.46 -6.49
C ALA A 601 -12.56 -3.78 -7.13
N SER A 602 -11.40 -3.89 -6.49
CA SER A 602 -10.14 -3.31 -6.95
C SER A 602 -8.97 -4.15 -6.42
N GLY A 603 -7.74 -3.76 -6.76
CA GLY A 603 -6.53 -4.55 -6.51
C GLY A 603 -5.89 -4.39 -5.13
N TYR A 604 -6.64 -4.07 -4.07
CA TYR A 604 -6.10 -3.85 -2.71
C TYR A 604 -6.54 -4.91 -1.69
N ALA A 605 -7.07 -6.05 -2.11
CA ALA A 605 -7.40 -7.15 -1.21
C ALA A 605 -6.16 -7.64 -0.45
N ALA A 606 -6.21 -7.63 0.89
CA ALA A 606 -5.06 -7.81 1.79
C ALA A 606 -3.88 -6.86 1.48
N GLY A 607 -4.19 -5.66 1.01
CA GLY A 607 -3.24 -4.69 0.50
C GLY A 607 -3.59 -3.26 0.89
N TYR A 608 -4.64 -3.00 1.66
CA TYR A 608 -5.00 -1.62 2.01
C TYR A 608 -3.97 -0.95 2.95
N TYR A 609 -3.15 -1.74 3.66
CA TYR A 609 -1.99 -1.27 4.43
C TYR A 609 -0.92 -0.59 3.55
N SER A 610 -0.95 -0.83 2.23
CA SER A 610 0.01 -0.29 1.25
C SER A 610 0.17 1.23 1.33
N TYR A 611 -0.92 1.97 1.55
CA TYR A 611 -0.87 3.42 1.68
C TYR A 611 0.01 3.89 2.83
N LEU A 612 -0.07 3.21 3.98
CA LEU A 612 0.76 3.52 5.14
C LEU A 612 2.20 3.07 4.94
N TYR A 613 2.40 1.88 4.37
CA TYR A 613 3.72 1.36 4.08
C TYR A 613 4.50 2.29 3.13
N SER A 614 3.86 2.71 2.05
CA SER A 614 4.41 3.70 1.12
C SER A 614 4.65 5.06 1.78
N GLU A 615 3.80 5.48 2.73
CA GLU A 615 3.98 6.78 3.39
C GLU A 615 5.18 6.78 4.33
N VAL A 616 5.52 5.64 4.93
CA VAL A 616 6.78 5.47 5.67
C VAL A 616 7.97 5.79 4.77
N ILE A 617 7.98 5.21 3.56
CA ILE A 617 9.03 5.46 2.57
C ILE A 617 9.01 6.94 2.15
N ALA A 618 7.84 7.50 1.83
CA ALA A 618 7.70 8.89 1.41
C ALA A 618 8.16 9.89 2.49
N ALA A 619 7.81 9.67 3.76
CA ALA A 619 8.24 10.48 4.88
C ALA A 619 9.76 10.49 5.05
N TRP A 620 10.35 9.31 4.98
CA TRP A 620 11.79 9.15 5.09
C TRP A 620 12.54 9.80 3.91
N VAL A 621 12.07 9.60 2.68
CA VAL A 621 12.71 10.19 1.48
C VAL A 621 12.50 11.71 1.41
N SER A 622 11.37 12.24 1.90
CA SER A 622 11.19 13.69 2.01
C SER A 622 12.26 14.33 2.91
N GLU A 623 12.53 13.76 4.09
CA GLU A 623 13.59 14.26 4.97
C GLU A 623 14.97 14.14 4.32
N TRP A 624 15.21 13.09 3.52
CA TRP A 624 16.43 12.98 2.74
C TRP A 624 16.56 14.13 1.73
N PHE A 625 15.52 14.45 0.95
CA PHE A 625 15.56 15.58 0.01
C PHE A 625 15.82 16.91 0.72
N GLU A 626 15.19 17.15 1.87
CA GLU A 626 15.48 18.33 2.70
C GLU A 626 16.96 18.39 3.10
N SER A 627 17.56 17.25 3.50
CA SER A 627 19.00 17.18 3.82
C SER A 627 19.91 17.47 2.63
N GLN A 628 19.43 17.28 1.40
CA GLN A 628 20.14 17.62 0.16
C GLN A 628 19.90 19.08 -0.29
N GLY A 629 19.19 19.88 0.51
CA GLY A 629 18.86 21.28 0.21
C GLY A 629 17.54 21.47 -0.53
N GLY A 630 16.61 20.51 -0.43
CA GLY A 630 15.27 20.58 -1.02
C GLY A 630 15.29 20.29 -2.52
N LEU A 631 14.88 21.25 -3.33
CA LEU A 631 14.77 21.14 -4.79
C LEU A 631 16.17 21.15 -5.45
N ASN A 632 16.86 20.02 -5.36
CA ASN A 632 18.24 19.82 -5.80
C ASN A 632 18.31 18.94 -7.06
N ARG A 633 18.83 19.50 -8.15
CA ARG A 633 18.91 18.84 -9.48
C ARG A 633 19.74 17.56 -9.47
N GLU A 634 20.89 17.55 -8.78
CA GLU A 634 21.79 16.38 -8.72
C GLU A 634 21.14 15.23 -7.94
N ALA A 635 20.52 15.55 -6.79
CA ALA A 635 19.76 14.59 -6.02
C ALA A 635 18.57 14.03 -6.82
N GLY A 636 17.86 14.88 -7.56
CA GLY A 636 16.75 14.50 -8.42
C GLY A 636 17.17 13.59 -9.59
N ASP A 637 18.30 13.85 -10.24
CA ASP A 637 18.85 12.96 -11.28
C ASP A 637 19.20 11.59 -10.72
N ALA A 638 19.90 11.56 -9.59
CA ALA A 638 20.28 10.31 -8.93
C ALA A 638 19.03 9.51 -8.50
N PHE A 639 18.02 10.18 -7.94
CA PHE A 639 16.77 9.56 -7.54
C PHE A 639 15.96 9.05 -8.74
N ARG A 640 15.88 9.83 -9.83
CA ARG A 640 15.24 9.41 -11.09
C ARG A 640 15.87 8.12 -11.61
N GLU A 641 17.20 8.06 -11.70
CA GLU A 641 17.92 6.91 -12.25
C GLU A 641 17.77 5.66 -11.38
N ALA A 642 17.90 5.80 -10.05
CA ALA A 642 17.96 4.68 -9.15
C ALA A 642 16.59 4.15 -8.70
N ILE A 643 15.58 5.02 -8.61
CA ILE A 643 14.30 4.72 -7.93
C ILE A 643 13.11 4.79 -8.88
N LEU A 644 12.96 5.85 -9.68
CA LEU A 644 11.78 6.04 -10.55
C LEU A 644 11.90 5.31 -11.89
N ALA A 645 13.07 5.38 -12.53
CA ALA A 645 13.26 4.85 -13.88
C ALA A 645 13.21 3.31 -13.98
N PRO A 646 13.72 2.51 -13.01
CA PRO A 646 13.76 1.06 -13.17
C PRO A 646 12.39 0.37 -13.12
N GLY A 647 11.35 0.99 -12.57
CA GLY A 647 10.09 0.30 -12.27
C GLY A 647 10.35 -1.01 -11.52
N TYR A 648 9.76 -2.11 -11.99
CA TYR A 648 9.94 -3.44 -11.38
C TYR A 648 10.98 -4.33 -12.07
N SER A 649 11.78 -3.75 -12.97
CA SER A 649 12.98 -4.42 -13.53
C SER A 649 14.04 -4.70 -12.47
N VAL A 650 13.89 -4.07 -11.31
CA VAL A 650 14.72 -4.19 -10.12
C VAL A 650 13.79 -4.35 -8.91
N ASP A 651 14.19 -5.14 -7.92
CA ASP A 651 13.46 -5.20 -6.64
C ASP A 651 13.44 -3.81 -5.96
N PRO A 652 12.26 -3.21 -5.68
CA PRO A 652 12.16 -1.83 -5.23
C PRO A 652 12.86 -1.57 -3.89
N MET A 653 12.78 -2.50 -2.94
CA MET A 653 13.46 -2.34 -1.65
C MET A 653 14.97 -2.49 -1.77
N SER A 654 15.45 -3.36 -2.67
CA SER A 654 16.87 -3.43 -3.02
C SER A 654 17.35 -2.17 -3.75
N ALA A 655 16.50 -1.49 -4.52
CA ALA A 655 16.82 -0.20 -5.12
C ALA A 655 16.97 0.89 -4.05
N ILE A 656 16.01 0.98 -3.13
CA ILE A 656 16.05 1.87 -1.95
C ILE A 656 17.31 1.62 -1.12
N GLU A 657 17.56 0.37 -0.72
CA GLU A 657 18.67 0.03 0.16
C GLU A 657 20.04 0.32 -0.49
N ARG A 658 20.18 0.08 -1.80
CA ARG A 658 21.40 0.43 -2.53
C ARG A 658 21.59 1.94 -2.67
N PHE A 659 20.52 2.69 -2.86
CA PHE A 659 20.60 4.14 -3.05
C PHE A 659 20.89 4.86 -1.73
N PHE A 660 20.22 4.45 -0.66
CA PHE A 660 20.29 5.13 0.64
C PHE A 660 21.25 4.49 1.64
N GLY A 661 21.68 3.25 1.40
CA GLY A 661 22.54 2.46 2.29
C GLY A 661 21.82 1.86 3.50
N THR A 662 20.52 2.15 3.67
CA THR A 662 19.66 1.65 4.75
C THR A 662 18.22 1.56 4.26
N ARG A 663 17.38 0.85 5.00
CA ARG A 663 15.93 0.83 4.78
C ARG A 663 15.24 2.01 5.49
N PRO A 664 14.10 2.49 4.97
CA PRO A 664 13.28 3.51 5.60
C PRO A 664 12.81 3.10 7.00
N ASP A 665 12.89 4.04 7.93
CA ASP A 665 12.39 3.90 9.30
C ASP A 665 11.03 4.59 9.45
N VAL A 666 10.22 4.19 10.45
CA VAL A 666 8.89 4.73 10.70
C VAL A 666 8.90 6.11 11.40
N ALA A 667 10.00 6.51 12.07
CA ALA A 667 10.03 7.74 12.85
C ALA A 667 9.74 9.03 12.05
N PRO A 668 10.19 9.22 10.79
CA PRO A 668 9.79 10.34 9.96
C PRO A 668 8.27 10.44 9.77
N LEU A 669 7.59 9.30 9.59
CA LEU A 669 6.14 9.28 9.47
C LEU A 669 5.45 9.68 10.77
N LEU A 670 5.93 9.19 11.91
CA LEU A 670 5.41 9.59 13.23
C LEU A 670 5.55 11.10 13.44
N ARG A 671 6.69 11.70 13.05
CA ARG A 671 6.87 13.17 13.10
C ARG A 671 5.92 13.90 12.15
N ARG A 672 5.79 13.42 10.92
CA ARG A 672 4.89 13.99 9.89
C ARG A 672 3.45 14.04 10.37
N ARG A 673 2.96 12.95 10.97
CA ARG A 673 1.58 12.86 11.50
C ARG A 673 1.40 13.46 12.89
N GLY A 674 2.44 14.05 13.49
CA GLY A 674 2.37 14.58 14.85
C GLY A 674 2.20 13.51 15.94
N LEU A 675 2.55 12.26 15.64
CA LEU A 675 2.41 11.09 16.52
C LEU A 675 3.70 10.70 17.25
N ALA A 676 4.80 11.41 17.01
CA ALA A 676 6.05 11.19 17.72
C ALA A 676 5.92 11.60 19.20
N GLU A 677 6.54 10.85 20.11
CA GLU A 677 6.59 11.26 21.52
C GLU A 677 7.23 12.66 21.64
N PRO A 678 6.67 13.56 22.47
CA PRO A 678 7.26 14.86 22.67
C PRO A 678 8.65 14.69 23.30
N VAL A 679 9.67 15.20 22.60
CA VAL A 679 11.04 15.30 23.11
C VAL A 679 11.00 16.13 24.39
N THR A 680 11.42 15.55 25.52
CA THR A 680 11.40 16.27 26.80
C THR A 680 12.49 17.34 26.82
N GLU A 681 12.30 18.43 27.57
CA GLU A 681 13.27 19.55 27.62
C GLU A 681 14.70 19.12 28.04
N GLU A 682 14.87 17.94 28.67
CA GLU A 682 16.19 17.36 28.95
C GLU A 682 16.92 16.89 27.66
N ASP A 683 16.19 16.36 26.67
CA ASP A 683 16.76 15.88 25.41
C ASP A 683 17.05 17.03 24.42
N ALA A 684 16.30 18.14 24.53
CA ALA A 684 16.53 19.34 23.71
C ALA A 684 17.78 20.12 24.16
N ALA A 685 18.11 20.09 25.46
CA ALA A 685 19.26 20.79 26.02
C ALA A 685 20.62 20.24 25.54
N ASP A 686 20.68 18.95 25.17
CA ASP A 686 21.89 18.31 24.61
C ASP A 686 22.11 18.62 23.12
N SER A 687 21.17 19.30 22.45
CA SER A 687 21.22 19.57 21.00
C SER A 687 21.59 21.01 20.61
N VAL A 688 21.87 21.91 21.57
CA VAL A 688 22.06 23.36 21.31
C VAL A 688 23.52 23.83 21.40
N ASP A 689 24.47 22.97 21.80
CA ASP A 689 25.89 23.35 21.92
C ASP A 689 26.76 22.84 20.77
N ASP A 690 26.45 23.23 19.51
CA ASP A 690 27.43 23.06 18.42
C ASP A 690 27.34 24.12 17.30
N GLU A 691 27.36 25.40 17.67
CA GLU A 691 27.72 26.47 16.74
C GLU A 691 28.68 27.48 17.38
N GLN A 692 29.98 27.14 17.40
CA GLN A 692 31.11 28.04 17.17
C GLN A 692 32.45 27.35 17.53
N SER A 693 33.27 26.95 16.55
CA SER A 693 34.65 27.45 16.45
C SER A 693 35.39 26.98 15.18
N THR A 694 36.32 27.82 14.78
CA THR A 694 37.15 27.80 13.57
C THR A 694 38.40 26.92 13.66
N VAL A 695 38.72 26.26 12.54
CA VAL A 695 40.04 26.03 11.90
C VAL A 695 41.27 25.63 12.76
N ASP A 696 41.86 24.50 12.33
CA ASP A 696 43.26 24.04 12.37
C ASP A 696 43.76 23.05 13.46
N ALA A 697 44.52 22.07 12.93
CA ALA A 697 45.46 21.13 13.52
C ALA A 697 44.96 19.76 14.06
N ALA A 698 45.32 18.70 13.33
CA ALA A 698 45.58 17.36 13.91
C ALA A 698 46.85 17.43 14.81
N PRO A 699 47.16 16.48 15.74
CA PRO A 699 46.63 15.10 15.86
C PRO A 699 46.40 14.59 17.32
N THR A 700 46.09 13.30 17.44
CA THR A 700 46.36 12.34 18.56
C THR A 700 45.19 11.88 19.44
N ALA A 701 45.30 10.59 19.80
CA ALA A 701 44.31 9.70 20.37
C ALA A 701 44.07 9.86 21.88
N ALA A 702 42.93 9.29 22.32
CA ALA A 702 42.40 9.09 23.68
C ALA A 702 41.81 10.39 24.27
N SER A 703 40.51 10.51 24.55
CA SER A 703 39.61 9.63 25.32
C SER A 703 38.17 10.06 25.09
N ALA A 704 37.27 9.14 24.71
CA ALA A 704 35.83 9.37 24.76
C ALA A 704 35.31 8.97 26.15
N ASN A 705 34.45 9.81 26.73
CA ASN A 705 33.70 9.50 27.93
C ASN A 705 32.66 8.42 27.58
N ASP A 706 32.84 7.23 28.15
CA ASP A 706 31.82 6.18 28.26
C ASP A 706 30.70 6.65 29.19
N GLU A 707 29.51 6.92 28.67
CA GLU A 707 28.28 6.60 29.39
C GLU A 707 27.68 5.34 28.75
N ALA A 708 27.69 4.25 29.53
CA ALA A 708 27.19 2.95 29.08
C ALA A 708 25.67 3.00 28.84
N PRO A 709 25.15 2.33 27.79
CA PRO A 709 23.73 2.30 27.49
C PRO A 709 22.93 1.66 28.64
N LYS A 710 21.75 2.23 28.96
CA LYS A 710 20.82 1.69 29.97
C LYS A 710 20.47 0.23 29.63
N GLN A 711 20.83 -0.70 30.52
CA GLN A 711 20.62 -2.14 30.37
C GLN A 711 19.12 -2.50 30.39
N HIS A 712 18.67 -3.32 29.43
CA HIS A 712 17.25 -3.71 29.32
C HIS A 712 16.81 -4.59 30.50
N ALA A 713 15.56 -4.40 30.99
CA ALA A 713 15.06 -5.08 32.19
C ALA A 713 15.09 -6.62 32.09
N ASN A 714 14.88 -7.17 30.88
CA ASN A 714 14.99 -8.62 30.67
C ASN A 714 16.43 -9.13 30.71
N HIS A 715 17.41 -8.34 30.23
CA HIS A 715 18.83 -8.69 30.36
C HIS A 715 19.18 -8.81 31.84
N ALA A 716 18.80 -7.82 32.65
CA ALA A 716 19.05 -7.86 34.10
C ALA A 716 18.44 -9.10 34.79
N LYS A 717 17.24 -9.53 34.39
CA LYS A 717 16.61 -10.76 34.93
C LYS A 717 17.35 -12.03 34.52
N VAL A 718 17.74 -12.14 33.25
CA VAL A 718 18.50 -13.29 32.74
C VAL A 718 19.86 -13.36 33.42
N GLU A 719 20.58 -12.25 33.50
CA GLU A 719 21.88 -12.20 34.16
C GLU A 719 21.82 -12.51 35.65
N ALA A 720 20.75 -12.10 36.35
CA ALA A 720 20.55 -12.46 37.76
C ALA A 720 20.38 -13.98 37.94
N GLN A 721 19.62 -14.63 37.05
CA GLN A 721 19.43 -16.08 37.05
C GLN A 721 20.72 -16.85 36.74
N LEU A 722 21.54 -16.37 35.81
CA LEU A 722 22.86 -16.95 35.53
C LEU A 722 23.78 -16.87 36.76
N ARG A 723 23.85 -15.69 37.39
CA ARG A 723 24.68 -15.47 38.58
C ARG A 723 24.24 -16.34 39.77
N GLU A 724 22.94 -16.56 39.95
CA GLU A 724 22.39 -17.45 40.99
C GLU A 724 22.88 -18.90 40.84
N HIS A 725 23.12 -19.34 39.61
CA HIS A 725 23.63 -20.68 39.28
C HIS A 725 25.16 -20.72 39.11
N GLY A 726 25.87 -19.64 39.49
CA GLY A 726 27.33 -19.57 39.41
C GLY A 726 27.88 -19.44 37.98
N ILE A 727 27.07 -18.97 37.03
CA ILE A 727 27.44 -18.73 35.64
C ILE A 727 27.70 -17.24 35.46
N ASP A 728 28.84 -16.90 34.86
CA ASP A 728 29.16 -15.50 34.54
C ASP A 728 28.33 -15.06 33.32
N PRO A 729 27.51 -13.99 33.43
CA PRO A 729 26.66 -13.57 32.34
C PRO A 729 27.44 -12.89 31.21
N GLU A 730 27.35 -13.46 30.01
CA GLU A 730 27.89 -12.90 28.77
C GLU A 730 26.77 -12.59 27.77
N VAL A 731 25.97 -11.55 28.04
CA VAL A 731 24.90 -11.14 27.11
C VAL A 731 25.50 -10.32 25.97
N ARG A 732 25.35 -10.82 24.74
CA ARG A 732 25.72 -10.11 23.51
C ARG A 732 24.48 -9.47 22.90
N VAL A 733 24.46 -8.14 22.86
CA VAL A 733 23.39 -7.36 22.21
C VAL A 733 23.84 -6.97 20.80
N PHE A 734 22.97 -7.17 19.83
CA PHE A 734 23.17 -6.83 18.44
C PHE A 734 22.38 -5.57 18.08
N ALA A 735 22.87 -4.82 17.08
CA ALA A 735 22.19 -3.62 16.58
C ALA A 735 20.83 -3.92 15.93
N GLU A 736 20.65 -5.14 15.42
CA GLU A 736 19.41 -5.62 14.78
C GLU A 736 19.01 -6.96 15.40
N ALA A 737 17.70 -7.25 15.38
CA ALA A 737 17.14 -8.52 15.84
C ALA A 737 17.66 -9.73 15.04
N THR A 738 17.65 -10.90 15.66
CA THR A 738 18.00 -12.19 15.05
C THR A 738 16.77 -13.09 15.04
N PRO A 739 15.84 -12.89 14.07
CA PRO A 739 14.50 -13.51 14.13
C PRO A 739 14.49 -15.00 13.82
N THR A 740 15.57 -15.55 13.23
CA THR A 740 15.70 -16.96 12.90
C THR A 740 17.00 -17.54 13.45
N ALA A 741 17.02 -18.85 13.71
CA ALA A 741 18.22 -19.55 14.13
C ALA A 741 19.36 -19.43 13.11
N ALA A 742 19.04 -19.41 11.80
CA ALA A 742 20.02 -19.19 10.74
C ALA A 742 20.67 -17.80 10.80
N ALA A 743 19.87 -16.75 10.98
CA ALA A 743 20.38 -15.39 11.13
C ALA A 743 21.21 -15.23 12.41
N ALA A 744 20.79 -15.87 13.51
CA ALA A 744 21.56 -15.88 14.76
C ALA A 744 22.91 -16.59 14.59
N ALA A 745 22.92 -17.77 13.95
CA ALA A 745 24.11 -18.56 13.68
C ALA A 745 25.13 -17.79 12.83
N GLU A 746 24.67 -17.16 11.75
CA GLU A 746 25.50 -16.34 10.87
C GLU A 746 26.11 -15.14 11.61
N LYS A 747 25.29 -14.41 12.38
CA LYS A 747 25.73 -13.21 13.11
C LYS A 747 26.71 -13.51 14.24
N ILE A 748 26.59 -14.67 14.86
CA ILE A 748 27.49 -15.15 15.91
C ILE A 748 28.73 -15.80 15.29
N GLY A 749 28.61 -16.40 14.11
CA GLY A 749 29.66 -17.16 13.43
C GLY A 749 29.77 -18.60 13.92
N VAL A 750 28.64 -19.26 14.17
CA VAL A 750 28.56 -20.66 14.66
C VAL A 750 27.73 -21.54 13.74
N ASP A 751 27.81 -22.86 13.95
CA ASP A 751 26.96 -23.82 13.27
C ASP A 751 25.48 -23.62 13.66
N LEU A 752 24.56 -23.86 12.72
CA LEU A 752 23.12 -23.71 12.97
C LEU A 752 22.64 -24.60 14.14
N GLY A 753 23.21 -25.79 14.29
CA GLY A 753 22.88 -26.69 15.39
C GLY A 753 23.31 -26.18 16.77
N ALA A 754 24.26 -25.24 16.82
CA ALA A 754 24.70 -24.61 18.06
C ALA A 754 23.73 -23.53 18.57
N ILE A 755 22.70 -23.18 17.80
CA ILE A 755 21.65 -22.27 18.28
C ILE A 755 20.61 -23.07 19.08
N ALA A 756 20.39 -22.69 20.32
CA ALA A 756 19.37 -23.27 21.18
C ALA A 756 18.10 -22.42 21.14
N ASN A 757 17.12 -22.85 20.35
CA ASN A 757 15.82 -22.18 20.25
C ASN A 757 14.97 -22.47 21.49
N SER A 758 14.44 -21.41 22.11
CA SER A 758 13.44 -21.50 23.18
C SER A 758 12.03 -21.36 22.61
N LEU A 759 11.30 -22.47 22.53
CA LEU A 759 9.95 -22.53 21.96
C LEU A 759 8.92 -22.85 23.04
N ILE A 760 7.88 -22.02 23.16
CA ILE A 760 6.76 -22.29 24.08
C ILE A 760 5.65 -23.02 23.32
N PHE A 761 5.16 -24.09 23.93
CA PHE A 761 4.02 -24.89 23.51
C PHE A 761 2.93 -24.83 24.58
N SER A 762 1.71 -25.20 24.20
CA SER A 762 0.54 -25.32 25.06
C SER A 762 0.16 -26.79 25.19
N SER A 763 0.00 -27.27 26.42
CA SER A 763 -0.57 -28.57 26.75
C SER A 763 -1.87 -28.33 27.50
N GLY A 764 -3.00 -28.27 26.79
CA GLY A 764 -4.30 -27.99 27.40
C GLY A 764 -4.41 -26.59 28.04
N GLY A 765 -3.65 -25.62 27.54
CA GLY A 765 -3.60 -24.24 28.04
C GLY A 765 -2.42 -23.95 28.98
N ASP A 766 -1.72 -24.97 29.47
CA ASP A 766 -0.53 -24.79 30.31
C ASP A 766 0.74 -24.66 29.45
N PRO A 767 1.66 -23.72 29.75
CA PRO A 767 2.86 -23.50 28.96
C PRO A 767 3.92 -24.58 29.20
N VAL A 768 4.53 -25.06 28.13
CA VAL A 768 5.67 -26.00 28.12
C VAL A 768 6.80 -25.38 27.30
N LEU A 769 8.00 -25.28 27.86
CA LEU A 769 9.18 -24.78 27.15
C LEU A 769 9.97 -25.94 26.57
N ILE A 770 10.23 -25.91 25.26
CA ILE A 770 11.13 -26.86 24.59
C ILE A 770 12.34 -26.10 24.07
N MET A 771 13.51 -26.53 24.53
CA MET A 771 14.81 -26.08 24.03
C MET A 771 15.25 -27.05 22.92
N THR A 772 15.29 -26.58 21.67
CA THR A 772 15.66 -27.41 20.51
C THR A 772 16.84 -26.82 19.74
N SER A 773 17.60 -27.68 19.07
CA SER A 773 18.62 -27.27 18.10
C SER A 773 18.00 -26.45 16.97
N GLY A 774 18.72 -25.41 16.53
CA GLY A 774 18.37 -24.59 15.38
C GLY A 774 18.31 -25.37 14.06
N ALA A 775 18.92 -26.56 14.02
CA ALA A 775 18.86 -27.48 12.89
C ALA A 775 17.61 -28.39 12.92
N HIS A 776 16.84 -28.41 14.02
CA HIS A 776 15.72 -29.32 14.22
C HIS A 776 14.39 -28.59 14.34
N ARG A 777 13.34 -29.26 13.87
CA ARG A 777 11.95 -28.89 14.10
C ARG A 777 11.34 -29.87 15.10
N VAL A 778 10.62 -29.33 16.09
CA VAL A 778 9.91 -30.14 17.07
C VAL A 778 8.73 -30.86 16.39
N ASP A 779 8.72 -32.20 16.47
CA ASP A 779 7.58 -33.04 16.15
C ASP A 779 6.67 -33.10 17.39
N THR A 780 5.57 -32.33 17.35
CA THR A 780 4.67 -32.14 18.49
C THR A 780 3.97 -33.42 18.92
N ASP A 781 3.60 -34.27 17.96
CA ASP A 781 2.94 -35.55 18.24
C ASP A 781 3.91 -36.51 18.92
N TYR A 782 5.14 -36.59 18.40
CA TYR A 782 6.18 -37.41 18.99
C TYR A 782 6.57 -36.96 20.40
N VAL A 783 6.66 -35.65 20.63
CA VAL A 783 6.94 -35.11 21.97
C VAL A 783 5.75 -35.33 22.90
N ALA A 784 4.51 -35.15 22.44
CA ALA A 784 3.31 -35.42 23.24
C ALA A 784 3.27 -36.89 23.71
N ASP A 785 3.58 -37.83 22.81
CA ASP A 785 3.72 -39.26 23.12
C ASP A 785 4.82 -39.55 24.16
N GLN A 786 6.00 -38.93 24.01
CA GLN A 786 7.13 -39.06 24.94
C GLN A 786 6.79 -38.53 26.35
N LEU A 787 6.02 -37.45 26.41
CA LEU A 787 5.61 -36.80 27.66
C LEU A 787 4.38 -37.45 28.29
N GLY A 788 3.64 -38.28 27.54
CA GLY A 788 2.39 -38.89 27.99
C GLY A 788 1.27 -37.89 28.18
N ILE A 789 1.19 -36.88 27.31
CA ILE A 789 0.16 -35.82 27.30
C ILE A 789 -0.73 -35.94 26.05
N ASP A 790 -1.96 -35.43 26.13
CA ASP A 790 -2.98 -35.64 25.10
C ASP A 790 -2.68 -34.90 23.78
N SER A 791 -2.17 -33.66 23.86
CA SER A 791 -1.68 -32.88 22.72
C SER A 791 -0.62 -31.89 23.16
N LEU A 792 0.19 -31.44 22.21
CA LEU A 792 1.15 -30.37 22.38
C LEU A 792 1.06 -29.42 21.20
N ASP A 793 0.50 -28.24 21.41
CA ASP A 793 0.25 -27.27 20.35
C ASP A 793 1.21 -26.09 20.48
N ARG A 794 1.52 -25.37 19.39
CA ARG A 794 2.33 -24.14 19.54
C ARG A 794 1.56 -23.12 20.37
N ALA A 795 2.21 -22.49 21.33
CA ALA A 795 1.58 -21.46 22.14
C ALA A 795 1.34 -20.20 21.30
N ASP A 796 0.18 -19.57 21.51
CA ASP A 796 -0.10 -18.24 20.95
C ASP A 796 0.74 -17.15 21.64
N LYS A 797 0.71 -15.94 21.08
CA LYS A 797 1.49 -14.79 21.58
C LYS A 797 1.09 -14.35 22.99
N GLU A 798 -0.17 -14.53 23.37
CA GLU A 798 -0.67 -14.14 24.69
C GLU A 798 -0.12 -15.08 25.75
N LEU A 799 -0.21 -16.40 25.53
CA LEU A 799 0.34 -17.42 26.42
C LEU A 799 1.86 -17.31 26.51
N VAL A 800 2.57 -17.04 25.41
CA VAL A 800 4.03 -16.79 25.45
C VAL A 800 4.36 -15.60 26.34
N ARG A 801 3.65 -14.48 26.18
CA ARG A 801 3.94 -13.24 26.92
C ARG A 801 3.58 -13.37 28.40
N GLU A 802 2.46 -14.02 28.72
CA GLU A 802 2.03 -14.29 30.10
C GLU A 802 3.01 -15.24 30.80
N ALA A 803 3.38 -16.35 30.15
CA ALA A 803 4.23 -17.37 30.76
C ALA A 803 5.68 -16.90 30.94
N THR A 804 6.23 -16.17 29.96
CA THR A 804 7.67 -15.83 29.93
C THR A 804 7.97 -14.39 30.32
N GLY A 805 7.00 -13.48 30.27
CA GLY A 805 7.23 -12.04 30.39
C GLY A 805 8.11 -11.46 29.27
N GLN A 806 8.33 -12.22 28.20
CA GLN A 806 9.22 -11.93 27.10
C GLN A 806 8.46 -12.06 25.76
N VAL A 807 9.00 -11.46 24.70
CA VAL A 807 8.39 -11.49 23.36
C VAL A 807 8.91 -12.67 22.55
N ILE A 808 8.09 -13.17 21.61
CA ILE A 808 8.50 -14.19 20.65
C ILE A 808 9.78 -13.74 19.91
N GLY A 809 10.70 -14.67 19.69
CA GLY A 809 12.03 -14.40 19.11
C GLY A 809 13.06 -13.85 20.12
N GLY A 810 12.64 -13.41 21.31
CA GLY A 810 13.51 -12.98 22.40
C GLY A 810 13.42 -13.83 23.66
N VAL A 811 12.62 -14.92 23.65
CA VAL A 811 12.42 -15.79 24.80
C VAL A 811 13.73 -16.48 25.17
N ALA A 812 14.27 -16.16 26.34
CA ALA A 812 15.43 -16.80 26.93
C ALA A 812 15.04 -18.11 27.63
N PRO A 813 16.01 -19.02 27.88
CA PRO A 813 15.80 -20.22 28.69
C PRO A 813 15.37 -19.93 30.15
N CYS A 814 15.61 -18.71 30.65
CA CYS A 814 15.34 -18.33 32.04
C CYS A 814 14.87 -16.86 32.15
N GLY A 815 14.66 -16.39 33.38
CA GLY A 815 14.18 -15.03 33.64
C GLY A 815 12.68 -14.84 33.44
N HIS A 816 11.92 -15.94 33.50
CA HIS A 816 10.45 -15.95 33.41
C HIS A 816 9.81 -15.56 34.75
N PRO A 817 8.56 -15.01 34.74
CA PRO A 817 7.80 -14.69 35.96
C PRO A 817 7.59 -15.87 36.91
N ALA A 818 7.50 -17.09 36.38
CA ALA A 818 7.37 -18.34 37.13
C ALA A 818 8.11 -19.49 36.41
N PRO A 819 8.52 -20.56 37.12
CA PRO A 819 9.13 -21.73 36.49
C PRO A 819 8.19 -22.40 35.47
N ILE A 820 8.70 -22.65 34.27
CA ILE A 820 7.97 -23.34 33.18
C ILE A 820 8.52 -24.77 33.07
N PRO A 821 7.67 -25.82 32.97
CA PRO A 821 8.11 -27.16 32.63
C PRO A 821 8.96 -27.13 31.36
N THR A 822 10.25 -27.43 31.50
CA THR A 822 11.23 -27.30 30.42
C THR A 822 11.79 -28.65 30.00
N TYR A 823 11.84 -28.88 28.69
CA TYR A 823 12.45 -30.06 28.07
C TYR A 823 13.56 -29.62 27.12
N VAL A 824 14.71 -30.31 27.16
CA VAL A 824 15.90 -29.93 26.41
C VAL A 824 16.29 -31.06 25.47
N ASP A 825 16.39 -30.74 24.18
CA ASP A 825 16.76 -31.68 23.13
C ASP A 825 18.21 -32.18 23.33
N VAL A 826 18.37 -33.50 23.42
CA VAL A 826 19.68 -34.16 23.63
C VAL A 826 20.69 -33.86 22.53
N THR A 827 20.23 -33.48 21.33
CA THR A 827 21.11 -33.16 20.20
C THR A 827 21.92 -31.88 20.43
N LEU A 828 21.45 -30.97 21.30
CA LEU A 828 22.18 -29.78 21.72
C LEU A 828 23.49 -30.15 22.46
N ALA A 829 23.61 -31.36 23.02
CA ALA A 829 24.83 -31.82 23.67
C ALA A 829 26.01 -32.05 22.70
N GLU A 830 25.75 -32.09 21.39
CA GLU A 830 26.78 -32.25 20.35
C GLU A 830 27.66 -31.01 20.18
N HIS A 831 27.20 -29.86 20.68
CA HIS A 831 27.89 -28.58 20.56
C HIS A 831 28.55 -28.16 21.90
N PRO A 832 29.85 -27.83 21.91
CA PRO A 832 30.55 -27.47 23.16
C PRO A 832 30.11 -26.12 23.73
N VAL A 833 29.60 -25.22 22.88
CA VAL A 833 29.01 -23.93 23.26
C VAL A 833 27.74 -23.74 22.43
N LEU A 834 26.64 -23.52 23.13
CA LEU A 834 25.33 -23.20 22.61
C LEU A 834 25.09 -21.70 22.71
N TRP A 835 24.24 -21.16 21.83
CA TRP A 835 23.78 -19.79 21.91
C TRP A 835 22.27 -19.75 22.01
N ALA A 836 21.76 -19.18 23.11
CA ALA A 836 20.34 -19.00 23.36
C ALA A 836 19.99 -17.50 23.43
N ALA A 837 18.73 -17.15 23.23
CA ALA A 837 18.28 -15.77 23.40
C ALA A 837 18.45 -15.30 24.85
N ALA A 838 18.67 -14.00 25.04
CA ALA A 838 18.95 -13.38 26.33
C ALA A 838 17.86 -12.39 26.80
N GLY A 839 16.62 -12.56 26.35
CA GLY A 839 15.45 -11.84 26.88
C GLY A 839 14.95 -10.69 26.00
N THR A 840 15.60 -10.44 24.86
CA THR A 840 15.14 -9.54 23.79
C THR A 840 15.46 -10.14 22.41
N PRO A 841 14.72 -9.79 21.34
CA PRO A 841 14.95 -10.33 19.99
C PRO A 841 16.34 -10.06 19.39
N ASN A 842 17.11 -9.13 19.96
CA ASN A 842 18.43 -8.74 19.51
C ASN A 842 19.54 -9.12 20.50
N SER A 843 19.29 -10.03 21.44
CA SER A 843 20.31 -10.43 22.42
C SER A 843 20.42 -11.94 22.54
N MET A 844 21.66 -12.42 22.61
CA MET A 844 21.99 -13.84 22.75
C MET A 844 23.06 -14.02 23.83
N MET A 845 23.13 -15.20 24.42
CA MET A 845 24.13 -15.56 25.42
C MET A 845 24.70 -16.95 25.16
N PRO A 846 26.02 -17.15 25.37
CA PRO A 846 26.63 -18.45 25.26
C PRO A 846 26.36 -19.28 26.53
N LEU A 847 26.06 -20.57 26.35
CA LEU A 847 25.85 -21.55 27.42
C LEU A 847 26.44 -22.90 27.01
N THR A 848 26.89 -23.70 27.97
CA THR A 848 27.10 -25.14 27.75
C THR A 848 25.78 -25.89 27.91
N TYR A 849 25.69 -27.09 27.34
CA TYR A 849 24.52 -27.95 27.52
C TYR A 849 24.21 -28.25 29.00
N GLU A 850 25.24 -28.49 29.83
CA GLU A 850 25.08 -28.68 31.28
C GLU A 850 24.56 -27.41 31.99
N GLN A 851 25.03 -26.23 31.59
CA GLN A 851 24.52 -24.96 32.09
C GLN A 851 23.07 -24.74 31.68
N LEU A 852 22.70 -25.07 30.44
CA LEU A 852 21.33 -24.96 29.94
C LEU A 852 20.37 -25.84 30.76
N LEU A 853 20.73 -27.09 31.03
CA LEU A 853 19.96 -27.98 31.91
C LEU A 853 19.86 -27.43 33.34
N THR A 854 20.95 -26.87 33.85
CA THR A 854 21.02 -26.34 35.23
C THR A 854 20.11 -25.13 35.41
N ILE A 855 20.16 -24.14 34.49
CA ILE A 855 19.38 -22.89 34.64
C ILE A 855 17.89 -23.08 34.34
N THR A 856 17.54 -24.07 33.53
CA THR A 856 16.15 -24.39 33.19
C THR A 856 15.53 -25.40 34.16
N ASN A 857 16.34 -26.10 34.95
CA ASN A 857 15.97 -27.34 35.62
C ASN A 857 15.27 -28.32 34.63
N GLY A 858 15.74 -28.33 33.39
CA GLY A 858 15.11 -29.00 32.27
C GLY A 858 15.32 -30.51 32.29
N LYS A 859 14.40 -31.25 31.68
CA LYS A 859 14.52 -32.70 31.46
C LYS A 859 14.95 -32.97 30.03
N GLU A 860 15.89 -33.88 29.85
CA GLU A 860 16.33 -34.30 28.52
C GLU A 860 15.22 -35.00 27.75
N ILE A 861 15.11 -34.70 26.46
CA ILE A 861 14.16 -35.30 25.53
C ILE A 861 14.76 -35.41 24.12
N THR A 862 14.18 -36.25 23.28
CA THR A 862 14.41 -36.19 21.83
C THR A 862 13.18 -35.56 21.17
N VAL A 863 13.38 -34.51 20.37
CA VAL A 863 12.26 -33.68 19.86
C VAL A 863 11.77 -34.06 18.46
N ALA A 864 12.43 -35.01 17.80
CA ALA A 864 12.05 -35.56 16.50
C ALA A 864 12.45 -37.04 16.40
N ARG A 865 11.86 -37.79 15.47
CA ARG A 865 12.27 -39.18 15.18
C ARG A 865 13.54 -39.16 14.33
N ASP A 866 14.49 -40.07 14.59
CA ASP A 866 15.61 -40.29 13.67
C ASP A 866 15.05 -40.81 12.34
N ASP A 867 15.34 -40.13 11.23
CA ASP A 867 15.03 -40.62 9.88
C ASP A 867 15.84 -41.90 9.61
N THR A 868 15.21 -43.07 9.76
CA THR A 868 15.73 -44.35 9.22
C THR A 868 15.26 -44.60 7.81
#